data_AF-A0A371CLM1-F1
#
_entry.id   AF-A0A371CLM1-F1
#
_cell.length_a   1.000
_cell.length_b   1.000
_cell.length_c   1.000
_cell.angle_alpha   90.00
_cell.angle_beta   90.00
_cell.angle_gamma   90.00
#
_symmetry.space_group_name_H-M   'P 1'
#
loop_
_entity.id
_entity.type
_entity.pdbx_description
1 polymer ?
#
loop_
_entity_poly.entity_id
_entity_poly.type
_entity_poly.pdbx_seq_one_letter_code
_entity_poly.pdbx_strand_id
1 'polypeptide(L)'
;MFSLNPLPIVPTSGIAKSPITTVEEGTRVELPGRDPRLPAFYLVSSHPLVPPERRPRKIYVCLQDTTPEAMEDYYRYLADANFPEGTDAGVAAAGFLPLYPGDYVLMRDIHGDGRPENDSMQLWVMAESLIPGEYQKAMDDAREAALGPREDRTPDKPTLVDGVYQGGTLWERHRRAVHVSTSERCYTLVQSYQAPRNLVGPSAGVKIAMDEEPDDHILLREKIIKAAMPLAIACLEAGCDKICHALKVQAEVTNLPRVGYEGNYAFPTAQFNISSTKLADALALPQLKIDLGGFGGKHIDDNDSAGGVTCMITYSDLDESDHPGYFMVGDLGVAIAQRGLVVTCFCGLRFHGGFPPTSPPGCSPKPWSYRFVIVCYPPRAMMDGSALQTFAALPGGRFLYMPPEYIDPHFDDAPIISNIASWITSGAYLTSPAAFLQHYYQTMCQLMYHLARQVPDKAKMRVDFKKLAECFSMVDDSGATIQPDFWELHPGSTARSSTLGCTRKEAAVAWDEHKLHQGRFIPHVVHSQLGKKKREEQQSGQKRKRASSDVSRSEKRKKISDSKRRDKANGHGHGGDAAGTKKRKAPSSEEDYDGDVDDDEEDRGPQPPRKQRKLGDQASLDNNRDLMSSDECSLSEGPEELEDDHSLPEDDVPSDGNGGAANSEGPLQVPARRPHFQPVLDIFGLDNLRKQLRVYETLAESVEQGGHQAVTHKSIQAFMKAFSSGPSSPQLLPVIAQMWPSHAALARSSDLVDLKLRLHRRQLMLCSAAAWYWLTQYCASRCKAIVQNLISNGGGDAVAEEDDWLTRLCHAVYSAVCGRRQGNYDAGDFLEHLKGLDVKGHVQCPRKLEEDYAPRVCSNVLRLLRDWLAFPNNTEMLRAYFVMYVVGSFRNSDVLLLDGVWKVYREVKASVLGVDKKHRYLQVHMLDPFGAAVRRLPLATAGSQEADIMSQISHTLERCAPGIRSWTDSFITGIITGTPSRVHHASHPSASSPSTTPVHSQPLNGPSSPQSRSVPAPSHSQSQSAGRSSAPRVRFAVPAQETRLGEHPPNEDHPGLGALLAFLNEQLPIARRECLRSPTRLQRATMENPDHYLAFRNLGTSRLRVTSPEGPFHKNNIDAPGAFASCLIARALLFDSEVLHHHTYCYFPDKKAWDAFVAAQDYNQEDEASVKRFFNDACYGTPQAQRGKAMEHVESYFNNDEKRQKAPLFGDHHHLTFPTVNNLWRG
;
A
#
# COMPACT_ATOMS: atom_id res chain seq x y z
N MET A 1 37.09 -17.89 32.42
CA MET A 1 38.19 -17.29 31.63
C MET A 1 38.28 -18.02 30.30
N PHE A 2 37.72 -17.44 29.24
CA PHE A 2 38.14 -17.61 27.84
C PHE A 2 37.43 -16.48 27.08
N SER A 3 38.12 -15.34 26.94
CA SER A 3 37.61 -14.18 26.21
C SER A 3 37.96 -14.38 24.74
N LEU A 4 36.94 -14.61 23.92
CA LEU A 4 37.02 -14.45 22.48
C LEU A 4 36.49 -13.06 22.15
N ASN A 5 37.37 -12.06 22.19
CA ASN A 5 37.08 -10.78 21.56
C ASN A 5 36.99 -11.00 20.04
N PRO A 6 36.00 -10.43 19.33
CA PRO A 6 36.01 -10.43 17.88
C PRO A 6 37.21 -9.59 17.42
N LEU A 7 38.16 -10.23 16.73
CA LEU A 7 39.25 -9.50 16.08
C LEU A 7 38.66 -8.69 14.91
N PRO A 8 38.91 -7.37 14.83
CA PRO A 8 38.61 -6.64 13.61
C PRO A 8 39.48 -7.20 12.48
N ILE A 9 38.87 -7.50 11.34
CA ILE A 9 39.60 -7.88 10.12
C ILE A 9 40.33 -6.63 9.62
N VAL A 10 41.55 -6.44 10.12
CA VAL A 10 42.52 -5.53 9.51
C VAL A 10 42.98 -6.21 8.22
N PRO A 11 42.83 -5.57 7.04
CA PRO A 11 43.40 -6.10 5.81
C PRO A 11 44.92 -6.00 5.91
N THR A 12 45.56 -7.09 6.33
CA THR A 12 47.01 -7.23 6.20
C THR A 12 47.34 -7.20 4.72
N SER A 13 48.17 -6.25 4.31
CA SER A 13 48.76 -6.14 2.97
C SER A 13 49.74 -7.31 2.72
N GLY A 14 49.17 -8.50 2.61
CA GLY A 14 49.87 -9.73 2.24
C GLY A 14 50.16 -9.75 0.75
N ILE A 15 51.36 -10.22 0.41
CA ILE A 15 51.80 -10.51 -0.95
C ILE A 15 50.69 -11.27 -1.68
N ALA A 16 50.26 -10.76 -2.84
CA ALA A 16 49.26 -11.42 -3.67
C ALA A 16 49.72 -12.83 -4.03
N LYS A 17 49.10 -13.84 -3.40
CA LYS A 17 49.31 -15.24 -3.76
C LYS A 17 48.74 -15.45 -5.15
N SER A 18 49.41 -16.27 -5.96
CA SER A 18 48.85 -16.68 -7.24
C SER A 18 47.53 -17.43 -7.02
N PRO A 19 46.47 -17.18 -7.81
CA PRO A 19 45.21 -17.87 -7.65
C PRO A 19 45.36 -19.39 -7.74
N ILE A 20 44.62 -20.11 -6.91
CA ILE A 20 44.57 -21.58 -6.89
C ILE A 20 43.85 -22.05 -8.16
N THR A 21 44.54 -22.82 -9.00
CA THR A 21 44.00 -23.31 -10.28
C THR A 21 43.61 -24.78 -10.25
N THR A 22 44.00 -25.53 -9.21
CA THR A 22 43.73 -26.96 -9.04
C THR A 22 43.46 -27.31 -7.57
N VAL A 23 42.75 -28.42 -7.34
CA VAL A 23 42.58 -29.03 -6.01
C VAL A 23 43.59 -30.18 -5.92
N GLU A 24 44.68 -30.00 -5.17
CA GLU A 24 45.83 -30.93 -5.15
C GLU A 24 45.45 -32.36 -4.71
N GLU A 25 44.49 -32.47 -3.80
CA GLU A 25 43.99 -33.73 -3.25
C GLU A 25 42.89 -34.40 -4.09
N GLY A 26 42.52 -33.81 -5.24
CA GLY A 26 41.35 -34.20 -6.03
C GLY A 26 41.66 -34.51 -7.50
N THR A 27 40.86 -35.40 -8.09
CA THR A 27 40.89 -35.67 -9.55
C THR A 27 39.82 -34.85 -10.24
N ARG A 28 40.18 -34.07 -11.27
CA ARG A 28 39.22 -33.29 -12.07
C ARG A 28 38.15 -34.21 -12.66
N VAL A 29 36.88 -33.79 -12.56
CA VAL A 29 35.74 -34.48 -13.13
C VAL A 29 35.49 -33.94 -14.54
N GLU A 30 35.62 -34.80 -15.54
CA GLU A 30 35.30 -34.46 -16.92
C GLU A 30 33.78 -34.48 -17.14
N LEU A 31 33.24 -33.32 -17.52
CA LEU A 31 31.81 -33.09 -17.76
C LEU A 31 31.65 -32.53 -19.19
N PRO A 32 31.46 -33.39 -20.21
CA PRO A 32 31.24 -32.95 -21.59
C PRO A 32 30.08 -31.96 -21.68
N GLY A 33 30.22 -30.92 -22.51
CA GLY A 33 29.19 -29.90 -22.70
C GLY A 33 29.08 -28.84 -21.59
N ARG A 34 29.85 -28.93 -20.51
CA ARG A 34 29.83 -27.93 -19.42
C ARG A 34 30.36 -26.59 -19.92
N ASP A 35 29.59 -25.52 -19.69
CA ASP A 35 30.02 -24.15 -19.96
C ASP A 35 31.30 -23.82 -19.16
N PRO A 36 32.36 -23.28 -19.78
CA PRO A 36 33.63 -23.00 -19.11
C PRO A 36 33.54 -21.95 -17.98
N ARG A 37 32.43 -21.21 -17.89
CA ARG A 37 32.15 -20.27 -16.78
C ARG A 37 31.61 -20.96 -15.53
N LEU A 38 31.00 -22.14 -15.65
CA LEU A 38 30.56 -22.93 -14.50
C LEU A 38 31.78 -23.52 -13.77
N PRO A 39 31.80 -23.58 -12.43
CA PRO A 39 32.98 -23.97 -11.67
C PRO A 39 33.39 -25.42 -11.99
N ALA A 40 34.69 -25.65 -12.10
CA ALA A 40 35.24 -26.99 -12.36
C ALA A 40 35.19 -27.85 -11.08
N PHE A 41 34.75 -29.11 -11.21
CA PHE A 41 34.68 -30.05 -10.10
C PHE A 41 35.90 -30.95 -10.01
N TYR A 42 36.33 -31.22 -8.78
CA TYR A 42 37.35 -32.18 -8.42
C TYR A 42 36.77 -33.19 -7.43
N LEU A 43 36.86 -34.48 -7.74
CA LEU A 43 36.46 -35.57 -6.87
C LEU A 43 37.58 -35.86 -5.87
N VAL A 44 37.29 -35.75 -4.57
CA VAL A 44 38.22 -36.06 -3.47
C VAL A 44 37.75 -37.32 -2.73
N SER A 45 38.70 -38.09 -2.19
CA SER A 45 38.41 -39.34 -1.45
C SER A 45 37.97 -39.12 0.00
N SER A 46 38.35 -37.99 0.59
CA SER A 46 37.99 -37.58 1.96
C SER A 46 38.12 -36.07 2.08
N HIS A 47 37.37 -35.45 3.00
CA HIS A 47 37.43 -34.01 3.26
C HIS A 47 37.19 -33.71 4.74
N PRO A 48 37.94 -32.81 5.41
CA PRO A 48 37.82 -32.60 6.86
C PRO A 48 36.44 -32.09 7.30
N LEU A 49 35.70 -31.39 6.43
CA LEU A 49 34.33 -30.95 6.69
C LEU A 49 33.25 -32.02 6.41
N VAL A 50 33.63 -33.22 5.95
CA VAL A 50 32.74 -34.35 5.66
C VAL A 50 33.30 -35.62 6.32
N PRO A 51 33.16 -35.76 7.65
CA PRO A 51 33.63 -36.94 8.38
C PRO A 51 32.97 -38.26 7.92
N PRO A 52 33.69 -39.41 7.98
CA PRO A 52 33.20 -40.69 7.45
C PRO A 52 31.88 -41.20 8.03
N GLU A 53 31.55 -40.80 9.26
CA GLU A 53 30.29 -41.11 9.94
C GLU A 53 29.06 -40.63 9.16
N ARG A 54 29.23 -39.59 8.32
CA ARG A 54 28.19 -39.05 7.42
C ARG A 54 28.04 -39.84 6.12
N ARG A 55 28.76 -40.96 6.00
CA ARG A 55 28.69 -41.94 4.90
C ARG A 55 28.67 -41.30 3.50
N PRO A 56 29.65 -40.43 3.17
CA PRO A 56 29.71 -39.80 1.87
C PRO A 56 29.87 -40.85 0.76
N ARG A 57 29.08 -40.70 -0.30
CA ARG A 57 29.16 -41.47 -1.55
C ARG A 57 30.24 -40.89 -2.46
N LYS A 58 30.19 -39.56 -2.67
CA LYS A 58 31.21 -38.77 -3.38
C LYS A 58 31.32 -37.40 -2.73
N ILE A 59 32.54 -36.84 -2.74
CA ILE A 59 32.80 -35.49 -2.25
C ILE A 59 33.42 -34.71 -3.40
N TYR A 60 32.76 -33.64 -3.81
CA TYR A 60 33.23 -32.75 -4.87
C TYR A 60 33.68 -31.43 -4.26
N VAL A 61 34.89 -31.00 -4.60
CA VAL A 61 35.40 -29.64 -4.34
C VAL A 61 35.40 -28.89 -5.66
N CYS A 62 34.89 -27.67 -5.66
CA CYS A 62 34.95 -26.79 -6.82
C CYS A 62 35.70 -25.48 -6.49
N LEU A 63 36.34 -24.90 -7.49
CA LEU A 63 37.06 -23.64 -7.38
C LEU A 63 36.15 -22.49 -7.79
N GLN A 64 36.13 -21.42 -7.00
CA GLN A 64 35.34 -20.21 -7.27
C GLN A 64 36.18 -18.96 -7.05
N ASP A 65 36.10 -18.01 -7.97
CA ASP A 65 36.55 -16.64 -7.71
C ASP A 65 35.47 -15.93 -6.88
N THR A 66 35.80 -15.56 -5.65
CA THR A 66 34.88 -14.86 -4.73
C THR A 66 35.17 -13.36 -4.62
N THR A 67 35.92 -12.78 -5.56
CA THR A 67 36.01 -11.30 -5.67
C THR A 67 34.65 -10.71 -6.03
N PRO A 68 34.29 -9.51 -5.54
CA PRO A 68 33.01 -8.87 -5.86
C PRO A 68 32.77 -8.73 -7.37
N GLU A 69 33.82 -8.40 -8.13
CA GLU A 69 33.76 -8.21 -9.58
C GLU A 69 33.46 -9.53 -10.30
N ALA A 70 34.19 -10.61 -9.98
CA ALA A 70 33.96 -11.90 -10.61
C ALA A 70 32.60 -12.51 -10.22
N MET A 71 32.14 -12.30 -8.99
CA MET A 71 30.83 -12.77 -8.54
C MET A 71 29.66 -12.00 -9.20
N GLU A 72 29.81 -10.70 -9.45
CA GLU A 72 28.84 -9.90 -10.19
C GLU A 72 28.76 -10.32 -11.67
N ASP A 73 29.90 -10.51 -12.33
CA ASP A 73 29.91 -11.00 -13.73
C ASP A 73 29.39 -12.44 -13.84
N TYR A 74 29.68 -13.29 -12.84
CA TYR A 74 29.13 -14.63 -12.77
C TYR A 74 27.61 -14.62 -12.53
N TYR A 75 27.12 -13.73 -11.65
CA TYR A 75 25.68 -13.52 -11.44
C TYR A 75 24.97 -13.09 -12.73
N ARG A 76 25.53 -12.14 -13.50
CA ARG A 76 24.95 -11.70 -14.79
C ARG A 76 24.85 -12.85 -15.79
N TYR A 77 25.94 -13.60 -15.98
CA TYR A 77 25.91 -14.82 -16.80
C TYR A 77 24.82 -15.79 -16.35
N LEU A 78 24.75 -16.05 -15.04
CA LEU A 78 23.78 -16.98 -14.48
C LEU A 78 22.35 -16.46 -14.55
N ALA A 79 22.10 -15.15 -14.57
CA ALA A 79 20.78 -14.56 -14.75
C ALA A 79 20.19 -14.88 -16.13
N ASP A 80 21.03 -14.85 -17.17
CA ASP A 80 20.63 -15.15 -18.55
C ASP A 80 20.67 -16.65 -18.89
N ALA A 81 21.50 -17.44 -18.21
CA ALA A 81 21.67 -18.87 -18.51
C ALA A 81 20.38 -19.69 -18.32
N ASN A 82 19.95 -20.42 -19.35
CA ASN A 82 18.82 -21.33 -19.26
C ASN A 82 19.18 -22.60 -18.48
N PHE A 83 18.19 -23.16 -17.76
CA PHE A 83 18.33 -24.48 -17.15
C PHE A 83 18.20 -25.56 -18.23
N PRO A 84 18.97 -26.66 -18.15
CA PRO A 84 18.88 -27.75 -19.11
C PRO A 84 17.53 -28.46 -19.06
N GLU A 85 17.22 -29.21 -20.11
CA GLU A 85 16.14 -30.19 -20.07
C GLU A 85 16.43 -31.21 -18.97
N GLY A 86 15.51 -31.40 -18.02
CA GLY A 86 15.72 -32.23 -16.84
C GLY A 86 15.49 -33.72 -17.07
N THR A 87 15.93 -34.22 -18.22
CA THR A 87 16.12 -35.65 -18.52
C THR A 87 17.59 -36.01 -18.31
N ASP A 88 17.90 -37.30 -18.12
CA ASP A 88 19.29 -37.77 -17.99
C ASP A 88 20.17 -37.30 -19.17
N ALA A 89 19.60 -37.30 -20.39
CA ALA A 89 20.28 -36.85 -21.60
C ALA A 89 20.50 -35.33 -21.62
N GLY A 90 19.49 -34.52 -21.25
CA GLY A 90 19.62 -33.06 -21.21
C GLY A 90 20.59 -32.56 -20.14
N VAL A 91 20.55 -33.15 -18.94
CA VAL A 91 21.50 -32.90 -17.85
C VAL A 91 22.93 -33.22 -18.28
N ALA A 92 23.15 -34.39 -18.91
CA ALA A 92 24.45 -34.80 -19.40
C ALA A 92 24.95 -33.92 -20.56
N ALA A 93 24.08 -33.55 -21.51
CA ALA A 93 24.44 -32.72 -22.67
C ALA A 93 24.86 -31.29 -22.28
N ALA A 94 24.30 -30.74 -21.19
CA ALA A 94 24.67 -29.44 -20.63
C ALA A 94 25.88 -29.50 -19.67
N GLY A 95 26.47 -30.68 -19.45
CA GLY A 95 27.59 -30.87 -18.52
C GLY A 95 27.26 -30.53 -17.07
N PHE A 96 25.98 -30.67 -16.68
CA PHE A 96 25.57 -30.58 -15.28
C PHE A 96 25.97 -31.87 -14.55
N LEU A 97 26.49 -31.75 -13.33
CA LEU A 97 26.91 -32.90 -12.53
C LEU A 97 25.69 -33.55 -11.86
N PRO A 98 25.33 -34.82 -12.16
CA PRO A 98 24.25 -35.51 -11.47
C PRO A 98 24.68 -35.90 -10.04
N LEU A 99 23.85 -35.57 -9.06
CA LEU A 99 24.05 -35.82 -7.64
C LEU A 99 22.98 -36.76 -7.07
N TYR A 100 23.39 -37.58 -6.11
CA TYR A 100 22.60 -38.65 -5.51
C TYR A 100 22.75 -38.65 -3.97
N PRO A 101 21.88 -39.35 -3.22
CA PRO A 101 22.03 -39.51 -1.77
C PRO A 101 23.45 -39.89 -1.34
N GLY A 102 24.00 -39.10 -0.41
CA GLY A 102 25.38 -39.19 0.08
C GLY A 102 26.40 -38.34 -0.68
N ASP A 103 26.03 -37.61 -1.73
CA ASP A 103 26.96 -36.71 -2.43
C ASP A 103 27.06 -35.34 -1.74
N TYR A 104 28.28 -34.80 -1.66
CA TYR A 104 28.61 -33.50 -1.07
C TYR A 104 29.29 -32.58 -2.07
N VAL A 105 28.98 -31.28 -2.04
CA VAL A 105 29.61 -30.22 -2.84
C VAL A 105 30.15 -29.13 -1.92
N LEU A 106 31.44 -28.87 -2.03
CA LEU A 106 32.17 -27.82 -1.34
C LEU A 106 32.83 -26.88 -2.35
N MET A 107 33.13 -25.67 -1.89
CA MET A 107 33.67 -24.58 -2.70
C MET A 107 34.88 -23.98 -2.02
N ARG A 108 35.99 -23.89 -2.76
CA ARG A 108 37.27 -23.33 -2.35
C ARG A 108 37.47 -22.00 -3.08
N ASP A 109 37.66 -20.93 -2.32
CA ASP A 109 38.05 -19.62 -2.85
C ASP A 109 39.46 -19.72 -3.47
N ILE A 110 39.59 -19.33 -4.74
CA ILE A 110 40.89 -19.35 -5.44
C ILE A 110 41.89 -18.35 -4.88
N HIS A 111 41.43 -17.31 -4.18
CA HIS A 111 42.26 -16.32 -3.48
C HIS A 111 42.52 -16.70 -2.02
N GLY A 112 41.96 -17.81 -1.57
CA GLY A 112 42.15 -18.37 -0.24
C GLY A 112 43.54 -18.94 0.01
N ASP A 113 43.70 -19.64 1.14
CA ASP A 113 44.98 -20.28 1.50
C ASP A 113 45.12 -21.73 1.04
N GLY A 114 44.13 -22.25 0.30
CA GLY A 114 44.10 -23.59 -0.27
C GLY A 114 43.81 -24.71 0.72
N ARG A 115 43.58 -24.40 2.00
CA ARG A 115 43.40 -25.41 3.04
C ARG A 115 41.96 -25.95 3.07
N PRO A 116 41.75 -27.28 2.99
CA PRO A 116 40.40 -27.88 2.97
C PRO A 116 39.53 -27.57 4.20
N GLU A 117 40.13 -27.22 5.35
CA GLU A 117 39.39 -26.82 6.55
C GLU A 117 38.67 -25.47 6.42
N ASN A 118 39.05 -24.67 5.41
CA ASN A 118 38.51 -23.36 5.10
C ASN A 118 37.53 -23.37 3.91
N ASP A 119 37.36 -24.52 3.23
CA ASP A 119 36.37 -24.67 2.18
C ASP A 119 34.95 -24.44 2.73
N SER A 120 34.06 -23.95 1.88
CA SER A 120 32.68 -23.65 2.25
C SER A 120 31.73 -24.71 1.66
N MET A 121 31.00 -25.41 2.53
CA MET A 121 30.04 -26.44 2.12
C MET A 121 28.80 -25.79 1.50
N GLN A 122 28.52 -26.08 0.23
CA GLN A 122 27.46 -25.40 -0.54
C GLN A 122 26.17 -26.20 -0.66
N LEU A 123 26.32 -27.51 -0.84
CA LEU A 123 25.20 -28.41 -1.09
C LEU A 123 25.55 -29.82 -0.64
N TRP A 124 24.59 -30.53 -0.05
CA TRP A 124 24.73 -31.96 0.23
C TRP A 124 23.38 -32.66 0.19
N VAL A 125 23.40 -33.91 -0.27
CA VAL A 125 22.25 -34.80 -0.30
C VAL A 125 22.45 -35.84 0.79
N MET A 126 21.54 -35.92 1.77
CA MET A 126 21.64 -36.85 2.88
C MET A 126 21.69 -38.30 2.37
N ALA A 127 22.63 -39.11 2.88
CA ALA A 127 22.68 -40.52 2.53
C ALA A 127 21.47 -41.26 3.11
N GLU A 128 20.78 -42.08 2.31
CA GLU A 128 19.58 -42.84 2.72
C GLU A 128 19.81 -43.62 4.02
N SER A 129 20.99 -44.22 4.17
CA SER A 129 21.35 -45.03 5.34
C SER A 129 21.55 -44.24 6.65
N LEU A 130 21.52 -42.90 6.60
CA LEU A 130 21.47 -42.03 7.77
C LEU A 130 20.05 -41.63 8.17
N ILE A 131 19.06 -41.83 7.29
CA ILE A 131 17.67 -41.48 7.58
C ILE A 131 17.13 -42.48 8.61
N PRO A 132 16.73 -42.04 9.82
CA PRO A 132 16.13 -42.94 10.81
C PRO A 132 14.82 -43.53 10.27
N GLY A 133 14.62 -44.83 10.45
CA GLY A 133 13.41 -45.51 9.96
C GLY A 133 12.11 -44.95 10.55
N GLU A 134 12.17 -44.33 11.74
CA GLU A 134 11.05 -43.59 12.32
C GLU A 134 10.69 -42.31 11.54
N TYR A 135 11.69 -41.57 11.03
CA TYR A 135 11.45 -40.37 10.22
C TYR A 135 10.98 -40.74 8.82
N GLN A 136 11.53 -41.80 8.22
CA GLN A 136 11.02 -42.34 6.96
C GLN A 136 9.55 -42.76 7.10
N LYS A 137 9.20 -43.53 8.15
CA LYS A 137 7.82 -43.95 8.40
C LYS A 137 6.89 -42.76 8.68
N ALA A 138 7.35 -41.74 9.40
CA ALA A 138 6.57 -40.51 9.61
C ALA A 138 6.31 -39.77 8.29
N MET A 139 7.29 -39.74 7.38
CA MET A 139 7.14 -39.17 6.04
C MET A 139 6.23 -40.00 5.14
N ASP A 140 6.26 -41.33 5.20
CA ASP A 140 5.27 -42.20 4.53
C ASP A 140 3.85 -41.89 5.03
N ASP A 141 3.65 -41.91 6.35
CA ASP A 141 2.37 -41.63 6.98
C ASP A 141 1.85 -40.22 6.61
N ALA A 142 2.75 -39.23 6.48
CA ALA A 142 2.42 -37.86 6.08
C ALA A 142 2.07 -37.77 4.58
N ARG A 143 2.85 -38.41 3.70
CA ARG A 143 2.59 -38.45 2.25
C ARG A 143 1.24 -39.06 1.94
N GLU A 144 0.95 -40.26 2.46
CA GLU A 144 -0.32 -40.94 2.18
C GLU A 144 -1.52 -40.16 2.72
N ALA A 145 -1.39 -39.54 3.89
CA ALA A 145 -2.47 -38.72 4.47
C ALA A 145 -2.69 -37.39 3.72
N ALA A 146 -1.65 -36.84 3.08
CA ALA A 146 -1.75 -35.60 2.32
C ALA A 146 -2.25 -35.82 0.89
N LEU A 147 -1.77 -36.86 0.22
CA LEU A 147 -2.19 -37.19 -1.14
C LEU A 147 -3.58 -37.84 -1.16
N GLY A 148 -3.89 -38.69 -0.17
CA GLY A 148 -5.12 -39.48 -0.11
C GLY A 148 -5.05 -40.77 -0.95
N PRO A 149 -6.14 -41.56 -0.99
CA PRO A 149 -6.21 -42.80 -1.78
C PRO A 149 -5.91 -42.55 -3.26
N ARG A 150 -5.16 -43.44 -3.92
CA ARG A 150 -4.72 -43.25 -5.32
C ARG A 150 -5.92 -43.16 -6.28
N GLU A 151 -6.96 -43.94 -6.03
CA GLU A 151 -8.22 -43.95 -6.80
C GLU A 151 -8.98 -42.61 -6.79
N ASP A 152 -8.75 -41.78 -5.77
CA ASP A 152 -9.40 -40.48 -5.64
C ASP A 152 -8.62 -39.35 -6.32
N ARG A 153 -7.31 -39.49 -6.55
CA ARG A 153 -6.43 -38.41 -7.05
C ARG A 153 -6.70 -38.10 -8.52
N THR A 154 -6.73 -36.82 -8.88
CA THR A 154 -6.80 -36.34 -10.27
C THR A 154 -5.67 -35.34 -10.55
N PRO A 155 -5.13 -35.25 -11.78
CA PRO A 155 -3.96 -34.41 -12.08
C PRO A 155 -4.24 -32.91 -12.04
N ASP A 156 -5.50 -32.50 -12.11
CA ASP A 156 -5.99 -31.12 -12.04
C ASP A 156 -6.24 -30.67 -10.59
N LYS A 157 -6.26 -29.35 -10.37
CA LYS A 157 -6.49 -28.74 -9.05
C LYS A 157 -7.97 -28.89 -8.64
N PRO A 158 -8.31 -29.08 -7.35
CA PRO A 158 -9.71 -29.30 -6.99
C PRO A 158 -10.57 -28.07 -7.23
N THR A 159 -11.77 -28.30 -7.79
CA THR A 159 -12.79 -27.27 -7.99
C THR A 159 -13.90 -27.42 -6.95
N LEU A 160 -14.59 -26.32 -6.65
CA LEU A 160 -15.69 -26.30 -5.67
C LEU A 160 -17.02 -26.56 -6.40
N VAL A 161 -17.55 -27.78 -6.28
CA VAL A 161 -18.82 -28.21 -6.89
C VAL A 161 -19.82 -28.51 -5.78
N ASP A 162 -20.99 -27.87 -5.82
CA ASP A 162 -22.04 -27.96 -4.78
C ASP A 162 -21.56 -27.68 -3.34
N GLY A 163 -20.50 -26.88 -3.20
CA GLY A 163 -19.88 -26.56 -1.91
C GLY A 163 -18.91 -27.62 -1.38
N VAL A 164 -18.59 -28.65 -2.17
CA VAL A 164 -17.60 -29.69 -1.87
C VAL A 164 -16.44 -29.58 -2.87
N TYR A 165 -15.20 -29.71 -2.39
CA TYR A 165 -14.03 -29.74 -3.28
C TYR A 165 -13.89 -31.12 -3.93
N GLN A 166 -13.86 -31.17 -5.27
CA GLN A 166 -13.70 -32.39 -6.06
C GLN A 166 -12.42 -32.29 -6.92
N GLY A 167 -11.72 -33.41 -7.09
CA GLY A 167 -10.42 -33.46 -7.78
C GLY A 167 -9.21 -33.20 -6.89
N GLY A 168 -8.01 -33.14 -7.48
CA GLY A 168 -6.71 -32.98 -6.84
C GLY A 168 -6.41 -33.99 -5.73
N THR A 169 -5.55 -33.61 -4.79
CA THR A 169 -5.16 -34.40 -3.62
C THR A 169 -6.04 -34.13 -2.40
N LEU A 170 -6.00 -35.00 -1.39
CA LEU A 170 -6.79 -34.82 -0.16
C LEU A 170 -6.44 -33.52 0.60
N TRP A 171 -5.16 -33.12 0.60
CA TRP A 171 -4.70 -31.84 1.16
C TRP A 171 -5.42 -30.64 0.55
N GLU A 172 -5.69 -30.66 -0.75
CA GLU A 172 -6.22 -29.52 -1.48
C GLU A 172 -7.74 -29.39 -1.36
N ARG A 173 -8.45 -30.46 -0.97
CA ARG A 173 -9.91 -30.51 -0.85
C ARG A 173 -10.47 -29.78 0.37
N HIS A 174 -9.83 -28.69 0.79
CA HIS A 174 -10.23 -27.94 1.95
C HIS A 174 -9.94 -26.45 1.83
N ARG A 175 -10.84 -25.61 2.37
CA ARG A 175 -10.72 -24.14 2.38
C ARG A 175 -9.44 -23.58 3.04
N ARG A 176 -8.68 -24.40 3.80
CA ARG A 176 -7.40 -24.04 4.42
C ARG A 176 -6.18 -24.36 3.53
N ALA A 177 -6.37 -24.99 2.37
CA ALA A 177 -5.36 -25.14 1.32
C ALA A 177 -5.18 -23.82 0.55
N VAL A 178 -4.80 -22.77 1.28
CA VAL A 178 -4.52 -21.45 0.70
C VAL A 178 -3.12 -21.50 0.10
N HIS A 179 -3.05 -21.47 -1.24
CA HIS A 179 -1.81 -21.39 -2.01
C HIS A 179 -1.21 -19.97 -1.96
N VAL A 180 0.09 -19.87 -2.22
CA VAL A 180 0.76 -18.57 -2.40
C VAL A 180 0.33 -17.93 -3.71
N SER A 181 0.26 -16.59 -3.78
CA SER A 181 -0.38 -15.88 -4.90
C SER A 181 0.30 -16.01 -6.26
N THR A 182 1.48 -16.62 -6.33
CA THR A 182 2.28 -16.83 -7.54
C THR A 182 2.22 -18.25 -8.07
N SER A 183 1.49 -19.17 -7.43
CA SER A 183 1.51 -20.60 -7.71
C SER A 183 0.14 -21.23 -7.46
N GLU A 184 -0.21 -22.26 -8.23
CA GLU A 184 -1.45 -22.99 -8.05
C GLU A 184 -1.42 -23.95 -6.83
N ARG A 185 -0.25 -24.56 -6.55
CA ARG A 185 -0.07 -25.72 -5.67
C ARG A 185 1.10 -25.63 -4.68
N CYS A 186 1.63 -24.44 -4.42
CA CYS A 186 2.59 -24.18 -3.34
C CYS A 186 1.87 -23.62 -2.10
N TYR A 187 1.98 -24.30 -0.95
CA TYR A 187 1.25 -23.98 0.29
C TYR A 187 2.18 -23.69 1.46
N THR A 188 2.14 -22.48 2.04
CA THR A 188 2.90 -22.19 3.27
C THR A 188 2.36 -22.99 4.45
N LEU A 189 3.15 -23.95 4.96
CA LEU A 189 2.77 -24.84 6.06
C LEU A 189 2.72 -24.10 7.42
N VAL A 190 3.68 -23.21 7.69
CA VAL A 190 3.94 -22.70 9.04
C VAL A 190 3.77 -21.18 9.15
N GLN A 191 4.86 -20.40 9.23
CA GLN A 191 4.82 -18.94 9.34
C GLN A 191 4.86 -18.29 7.95
N SER A 192 4.17 -17.16 7.78
CA SER A 192 4.22 -16.34 6.57
C SER A 192 4.79 -14.97 6.87
N TYR A 193 5.56 -14.42 5.93
CA TYR A 193 6.09 -13.07 5.96
C TYR A 193 5.27 -12.14 5.04
N GLN A 194 4.85 -10.99 5.54
CA GLN A 194 4.16 -9.93 4.79
C GLN A 194 5.12 -8.74 4.61
N ALA A 195 5.99 -8.80 3.60
CA ALA A 195 7.02 -7.78 3.35
C ALA A 195 6.49 -6.32 3.38
N PRO A 196 5.33 -5.95 2.79
CA PRO A 196 4.82 -4.57 2.83
C PRO A 196 4.43 -4.05 4.22
N ARG A 197 4.42 -4.91 5.23
CA ARG A 197 4.14 -4.58 6.64
C ARG A 197 5.29 -4.95 7.58
N ASN A 198 6.37 -5.53 7.04
CA ASN A 198 7.43 -6.20 7.79
C ASN A 198 6.88 -7.15 8.88
N LEU A 199 5.84 -7.93 8.57
CA LEU A 199 5.05 -8.67 9.57
C LEU A 199 5.19 -10.19 9.40
N VAL A 200 5.50 -10.89 10.49
CA VAL A 200 5.62 -12.35 10.57
C VAL A 200 4.59 -12.92 11.55
N GLY A 201 4.00 -14.06 11.18
CA GLY A 201 3.11 -14.82 12.04
C GLY A 201 2.62 -16.11 11.37
N PRO A 202 1.80 -16.93 12.05
CA PRO A 202 1.19 -18.12 11.47
C PRO A 202 0.47 -17.82 10.13
N SER A 203 0.64 -18.69 9.14
CA SER A 203 0.07 -18.48 7.81
C SER A 203 -1.47 -18.56 7.84
N ALA A 204 -2.11 -18.01 6.80
CA ALA A 204 -3.58 -17.93 6.73
C ALA A 204 -4.27 -19.30 6.88
N GLY A 205 -3.65 -20.38 6.39
CA GLY A 205 -4.15 -21.75 6.54
C GLY A 205 -4.13 -22.27 7.97
N VAL A 206 -3.29 -21.72 8.86
CA VAL A 206 -3.12 -22.13 10.27
C VAL A 206 -3.98 -21.29 11.23
N LYS A 207 -4.77 -20.35 10.72
CA LYS A 207 -5.57 -19.45 11.57
C LYS A 207 -6.71 -20.19 12.28
N ILE A 208 -6.60 -20.33 13.60
CA ILE A 208 -7.63 -20.89 14.49
C ILE A 208 -8.24 -19.76 15.32
N ALA A 209 -9.55 -19.73 15.50
CA ALA A 209 -10.22 -18.80 16.39
C ALA A 209 -10.09 -19.22 17.87
N MET A 210 -10.21 -18.27 18.80
CA MET A 210 -10.40 -18.61 20.22
C MET A 210 -11.66 -19.51 20.33
N ASP A 211 -11.53 -20.62 21.06
CA ASP A 211 -12.57 -21.65 21.24
C ASP A 211 -12.91 -22.51 19.99
N GLU A 212 -12.13 -22.44 18.90
CA GLU A 212 -12.23 -23.37 17.76
C GLU A 212 -11.27 -24.57 17.97
N GLU A 213 -11.82 -25.80 17.98
CA GLU A 213 -11.00 -27.02 17.94
C GLU A 213 -10.37 -27.18 16.54
N PRO A 214 -9.15 -27.75 16.43
CA PRO A 214 -8.48 -27.93 15.15
C PRO A 214 -9.27 -28.91 14.27
N ASP A 215 -9.57 -28.49 13.04
CA ASP A 215 -10.16 -29.37 12.03
C ASP A 215 -9.11 -30.31 11.40
N ASP A 216 -9.59 -31.31 10.65
CA ASP A 216 -8.77 -32.37 10.07
C ASP A 216 -7.61 -31.84 9.20
N HIS A 217 -7.76 -30.65 8.60
CA HIS A 217 -6.70 -30.03 7.80
C HIS A 217 -5.59 -29.43 8.66
N ILE A 218 -5.94 -28.85 9.82
CA ILE A 218 -4.95 -28.43 10.82
C ILE A 218 -4.19 -29.65 11.36
N LEU A 219 -4.88 -30.75 11.64
CA LEU A 219 -4.25 -32.00 12.13
C LEU A 219 -3.35 -32.65 11.06
N LEU A 220 -3.79 -32.66 9.80
CA LEU A 220 -2.98 -33.11 8.66
C LEU A 220 -1.73 -32.24 8.48
N ARG A 221 -1.88 -30.92 8.58
CA ARG A 221 -0.76 -29.96 8.54
C ARG A 221 0.22 -30.18 9.68
N GLU A 222 -0.26 -30.38 10.90
CA GLU A 222 0.56 -30.73 12.06
C GLU A 222 1.34 -32.04 11.82
N LYS A 223 0.70 -33.06 11.25
CA LYS A 223 1.33 -34.33 10.88
C LYS A 223 2.47 -34.15 9.87
N ILE A 224 2.25 -33.39 8.79
CA ILE A 224 3.27 -33.09 7.77
C ILE A 224 4.46 -32.36 8.40
N ILE A 225 4.21 -31.32 9.20
CA ILE A 225 5.26 -30.52 9.84
C ILE A 225 6.07 -31.38 10.83
N LYS A 226 5.41 -32.22 11.64
CA LYS A 226 6.07 -33.12 12.60
C LYS A 226 6.91 -34.22 11.95
N ALA A 227 6.59 -34.64 10.73
CA ALA A 227 7.41 -35.56 9.96
C ALA A 227 8.62 -34.86 9.32
N ALA A 228 8.39 -33.69 8.71
CA ALA A 228 9.39 -33.00 7.91
C ALA A 228 10.49 -32.30 8.74
N MET A 229 10.12 -31.61 9.83
CA MET A 229 11.07 -30.79 10.60
C MET A 229 12.22 -31.57 11.25
N PRO A 230 12.01 -32.72 11.93
CA PRO A 230 13.13 -33.48 12.49
C PRO A 230 14.03 -34.09 11.38
N LEU A 231 13.46 -34.48 10.24
CA LEU A 231 14.22 -34.96 9.08
C LEU A 231 15.05 -33.85 8.43
N ALA A 232 14.50 -32.64 8.31
CA ALA A 232 15.23 -31.48 7.79
C ALA A 232 16.41 -31.08 8.70
N ILE A 233 16.22 -31.15 10.03
CA ILE A 233 17.31 -30.93 11.00
C ILE A 233 18.35 -32.05 10.92
N ALA A 234 17.94 -33.32 10.81
CA ALA A 234 18.89 -34.43 10.64
C ALA A 234 19.71 -34.32 9.34
N CYS A 235 19.12 -33.81 8.25
CA CYS A 235 19.85 -33.49 7.03
C CYS A 235 20.81 -32.31 7.25
N LEU A 236 20.36 -31.24 7.94
CA LEU A 236 21.22 -30.11 8.27
C LEU A 236 22.44 -30.52 9.10
N GLU A 237 22.25 -31.38 10.11
CA GLU A 237 23.31 -31.92 10.97
C GLU A 237 24.19 -32.99 10.30
N ALA A 238 23.75 -33.56 9.16
CA ALA A 238 24.64 -34.28 8.25
C ALA A 238 25.56 -33.33 7.44
N GLY A 239 25.29 -32.02 7.48
CA GLY A 239 26.14 -30.96 6.94
C GLY A 239 27.15 -30.39 7.95
N CYS A 240 27.77 -29.27 7.63
CA CYS A 240 28.90 -28.71 8.40
C CYS A 240 28.51 -28.28 9.83
N ASP A 241 29.26 -28.77 10.83
CA ASP A 241 29.04 -28.44 12.26
C ASP A 241 29.15 -26.94 12.55
N LYS A 242 30.03 -26.22 11.83
CA LYS A 242 30.20 -24.76 11.95
C LYS A 242 28.88 -24.02 11.63
N ILE A 243 28.18 -24.46 10.57
CA ILE A 243 26.89 -23.89 10.15
C ILE A 243 25.82 -24.20 11.21
N CYS A 244 25.77 -25.46 11.67
CA CYS A 244 24.82 -25.88 12.71
C CYS A 244 25.02 -25.10 14.02
N HIS A 245 26.26 -24.84 14.42
CA HIS A 245 26.57 -24.04 15.61
C HIS A 245 26.13 -22.59 15.46
N ALA A 246 26.44 -21.94 14.33
CA ALA A 246 26.04 -20.56 14.07
C ALA A 246 24.51 -20.39 14.09
N LEU A 247 23.78 -21.30 13.44
CA LEU A 247 22.32 -21.30 13.43
C LEU A 247 21.73 -21.56 14.83
N LYS A 248 22.29 -22.49 15.61
CA LYS A 248 21.89 -22.72 17.01
C LYS A 248 22.06 -21.45 17.85
N VAL A 249 23.22 -20.79 17.78
CA VAL A 249 23.47 -19.54 18.52
C VAL A 249 22.49 -18.45 18.10
N GLN A 250 22.35 -18.18 16.79
CA GLN A 250 21.43 -17.15 16.29
C GLN A 250 19.99 -17.40 16.76
N ALA A 251 19.54 -18.65 16.69
CA ALA A 251 18.17 -19.03 16.99
C ALA A 251 17.85 -19.10 18.49
N GLU A 252 18.85 -19.20 19.38
CA GLU A 252 18.69 -18.96 20.82
C GLU A 252 18.62 -17.45 21.11
N VAL A 253 19.50 -16.65 20.50
CA VAL A 253 19.61 -15.21 20.72
C VAL A 253 18.35 -14.45 20.24
N THR A 254 17.80 -14.80 19.07
CA THR A 254 16.56 -14.17 18.55
C THR A 254 15.27 -14.87 19.02
N ASN A 255 15.35 -15.84 19.95
CA ASN A 255 14.21 -16.63 20.43
C ASN A 255 13.36 -17.22 19.25
N LEU A 256 14.05 -17.78 18.25
CA LEU A 256 13.43 -18.24 17.01
C LEU A 256 12.44 -19.39 17.28
N PRO A 257 11.15 -19.27 16.90
CA PRO A 257 10.15 -20.28 17.19
C PRO A 257 10.53 -21.68 16.70
N ARG A 258 10.64 -22.63 17.64
CA ARG A 258 10.93 -24.06 17.39
C ARG A 258 9.72 -24.76 16.77
N VAL A 259 9.44 -24.46 15.50
CA VAL A 259 8.22 -24.94 14.84
C VAL A 259 8.30 -26.41 14.46
N GLY A 260 7.25 -27.18 14.80
CA GLY A 260 7.11 -28.59 14.42
C GLY A 260 7.91 -29.59 15.25
N TYR A 261 9.12 -29.23 15.61
CA TYR A 261 10.08 -30.04 16.34
C TYR A 261 10.87 -29.14 17.30
N GLU A 262 11.07 -29.58 18.54
CA GLU A 262 11.74 -28.78 19.58
C GLU A 262 13.21 -28.49 19.23
N GLY A 263 13.88 -29.41 18.52
CA GLY A 263 15.23 -29.22 18.00
C GLY A 263 15.30 -28.41 16.70
N ASN A 264 14.21 -27.79 16.21
CA ASN A 264 14.25 -26.98 15.00
C ASN A 264 14.83 -25.58 15.25
N TYR A 265 16.14 -25.43 15.04
CA TYR A 265 16.86 -24.16 15.19
C TYR A 265 17.13 -23.42 13.86
N ALA A 266 16.67 -23.92 12.71
CA ALA A 266 17.07 -23.39 11.40
C ALA A 266 15.89 -22.99 10.48
N PHE A 267 14.72 -23.61 10.65
CA PHE A 267 13.63 -23.52 9.68
C PHE A 267 12.36 -22.92 10.33
N PRO A 268 12.25 -21.58 10.46
CA PRO A 268 11.08 -20.94 11.05
C PRO A 268 9.83 -21.07 10.17
N THR A 269 9.97 -21.52 8.92
CA THR A 269 8.86 -21.83 8.03
C THR A 269 9.14 -23.00 7.08
N ALA A 270 8.08 -23.47 6.42
CA ALA A 270 8.15 -24.44 5.34
C ALA A 270 7.02 -24.21 4.31
N GLN A 271 7.29 -24.60 3.07
CA GLN A 271 6.36 -24.63 1.94
C GLN A 271 6.11 -26.09 1.53
N PHE A 272 4.86 -26.44 1.23
CA PHE A 272 4.47 -27.75 0.72
C PHE A 272 4.06 -27.62 -0.75
N ASN A 273 4.76 -28.33 -1.62
CA ASN A 273 4.66 -28.21 -3.07
C ASN A 273 4.30 -29.57 -3.64
N ILE A 274 3.24 -29.59 -4.45
CA ILE A 274 2.76 -30.80 -5.13
C ILE A 274 2.54 -30.51 -6.60
N SER A 275 2.90 -31.46 -7.45
CA SER A 275 2.62 -31.41 -8.89
C SER A 275 2.35 -32.81 -9.41
N SER A 276 1.42 -32.93 -10.35
CA SER A 276 1.14 -34.19 -11.04
C SER A 276 2.28 -34.52 -12.02
N THR A 277 2.52 -35.80 -12.27
CA THR A 277 3.45 -36.24 -13.32
C THR A 277 3.00 -35.74 -14.69
N LYS A 278 3.94 -35.24 -15.48
CA LYS A 278 3.69 -34.63 -16.80
C LYS A 278 4.02 -35.61 -17.93
N LEU A 279 3.59 -35.31 -19.14
CA LEU A 279 4.06 -36.02 -20.32
C LEU A 279 5.56 -35.74 -20.54
N ALA A 280 6.32 -36.71 -21.06
CA ALA A 280 7.68 -36.46 -21.54
C ALA A 280 7.66 -35.77 -22.91
N ASP A 281 7.29 -34.48 -22.90
CA ASP A 281 7.26 -33.60 -24.06
C ASP A 281 7.76 -32.19 -23.71
N ALA A 282 7.74 -31.28 -24.69
CA ALA A 282 8.19 -29.89 -24.51
C ALA A 282 7.30 -29.06 -23.57
N LEU A 283 6.09 -29.52 -23.26
CA LEU A 283 5.15 -28.83 -22.36
C LEU A 283 5.35 -29.20 -20.89
N ALA A 284 6.14 -30.24 -20.58
CA ALA A 284 6.41 -30.68 -19.20
C ALA A 284 6.81 -29.53 -18.26
N LEU A 285 7.83 -28.73 -18.63
CA LEU A 285 8.31 -27.62 -17.82
C LEU A 285 7.30 -26.45 -17.74
N PRO A 286 6.67 -25.99 -18.84
CA PRO A 286 5.50 -25.11 -18.78
C PRO A 286 4.40 -25.59 -17.82
N GLN A 287 4.01 -26.87 -17.87
CA GLN A 287 3.00 -27.44 -16.95
C GLN A 287 3.47 -27.46 -15.49
N LEU A 288 4.77 -27.63 -15.22
CA LEU A 288 5.30 -27.49 -13.85
C LEU A 288 5.23 -26.02 -13.37
N LYS A 289 5.48 -25.05 -14.25
CA LYS A 289 5.30 -23.62 -13.96
C LYS A 289 3.83 -23.23 -13.75
N ILE A 290 2.86 -23.96 -14.31
CA ILE A 290 1.44 -23.78 -13.97
C ILE A 290 1.20 -24.23 -12.51
N ASP A 291 1.56 -25.48 -12.17
CA ASP A 291 1.38 -26.01 -10.81
C ASP A 291 2.11 -25.18 -9.75
N LEU A 292 3.39 -24.90 -9.96
CA LEU A 292 4.30 -24.35 -8.95
C LEU A 292 4.65 -22.87 -9.17
N GLY A 293 4.14 -22.23 -10.23
CA GLY A 293 4.48 -20.84 -10.53
C GLY A 293 5.96 -20.63 -10.84
N GLY A 294 6.51 -19.52 -10.33
CA GLY A 294 7.94 -19.25 -10.37
C GLY A 294 8.80 -20.34 -9.71
N PHE A 295 8.28 -21.00 -8.66
CA PHE A 295 8.97 -22.11 -7.97
C PHE A 295 9.13 -23.36 -8.85
N GLY A 296 8.35 -23.47 -9.93
CA GLY A 296 8.46 -24.53 -10.95
C GLY A 296 9.53 -24.27 -12.01
N GLY A 297 10.22 -23.14 -11.96
CA GLY A 297 11.32 -22.79 -12.87
C GLY A 297 12.57 -22.36 -12.14
N LYS A 298 13.53 -21.80 -12.89
CA LYS A 298 14.72 -21.12 -12.35
C LYS A 298 14.32 -19.85 -11.60
N HIS A 299 14.74 -19.72 -10.34
CA HIS A 299 14.50 -18.56 -9.48
C HIS A 299 15.58 -18.45 -8.39
N ILE A 300 15.47 -17.40 -7.56
CA ILE A 300 16.23 -17.17 -6.33
C ILE A 300 15.20 -16.81 -5.23
N ASP A 301 15.42 -17.29 -4.01
CA ASP A 301 14.65 -16.87 -2.84
C ASP A 301 15.28 -15.62 -2.17
N ASP A 302 15.20 -14.45 -2.81
CA ASP A 302 15.81 -13.16 -2.39
C ASP A 302 15.52 -12.69 -0.94
N ASN A 303 14.62 -13.38 -0.24
CA ASN A 303 14.23 -13.10 1.13
C ASN A 303 14.86 -14.05 2.16
N ASP A 304 15.64 -15.05 1.74
CA ASP A 304 16.36 -15.95 2.64
C ASP A 304 17.60 -15.30 3.27
N SER A 305 17.99 -15.78 4.46
CA SER A 305 19.20 -15.33 5.14
C SER A 305 20.44 -15.94 4.47
N ALA A 306 21.46 -15.14 4.20
CA ALA A 306 22.73 -15.62 3.64
C ALA A 306 23.53 -16.50 4.61
N GLY A 307 23.26 -16.41 5.93
CA GLY A 307 23.75 -17.36 6.93
C GLY A 307 22.86 -18.60 7.12
N GLY A 308 21.72 -18.66 6.41
CA GLY A 308 20.75 -19.75 6.44
C GLY A 308 21.08 -20.90 5.49
N VAL A 309 20.39 -22.01 5.69
CA VAL A 309 20.35 -23.15 4.77
C VAL A 309 18.89 -23.49 4.49
N THR A 310 18.58 -23.80 3.24
CA THR A 310 17.29 -24.33 2.80
C THR A 310 17.39 -25.85 2.65
N CYS A 311 16.44 -26.57 3.23
CA CYS A 311 16.33 -28.02 3.15
C CYS A 311 15.11 -28.41 2.33
N MET A 312 15.31 -29.08 1.19
CA MET A 312 14.24 -29.67 0.40
C MET A 312 14.14 -31.17 0.68
N ILE A 313 12.95 -31.62 1.08
CA ILE A 313 12.57 -33.03 1.20
C ILE A 313 11.65 -33.35 0.02
N THR A 314 12.10 -34.24 -0.87
CA THR A 314 11.27 -34.82 -1.93
C THR A 314 10.95 -36.25 -1.57
N TYR A 315 9.65 -36.60 -1.55
CA TYR A 315 9.22 -37.99 -1.35
C TYR A 315 7.96 -38.31 -2.15
N SER A 316 8.10 -38.25 -3.47
CA SER A 316 7.03 -38.44 -4.44
C SER A 316 6.40 -39.85 -4.41
N ASP A 317 5.11 -39.95 -4.76
CA ASP A 317 4.44 -41.22 -5.07
C ASP A 317 4.24 -41.32 -6.58
N LEU A 318 5.18 -41.95 -7.29
CA LEU A 318 5.24 -42.01 -8.75
C LEU A 318 4.94 -43.43 -9.28
N ASP A 319 4.58 -43.55 -10.55
CA ASP A 319 4.58 -44.85 -11.23
C ASP A 319 6.04 -45.33 -11.37
N GLU A 320 6.26 -46.65 -11.27
CA GLU A 320 7.61 -47.22 -11.35
C GLU A 320 8.31 -46.88 -12.68
N SER A 321 7.52 -46.73 -13.75
CA SER A 321 7.98 -46.36 -15.09
C SER A 321 8.23 -44.85 -15.28
N ASP A 322 7.76 -43.99 -14.38
CA ASP A 322 7.97 -42.55 -14.50
C ASP A 322 9.45 -42.18 -14.27
N HIS A 323 9.95 -41.22 -15.05
CA HIS A 323 11.21 -40.54 -14.77
C HIS A 323 11.02 -39.57 -13.59
N PRO A 324 11.89 -39.57 -12.57
CA PRO A 324 11.67 -38.81 -11.34
C PRO A 324 11.79 -37.29 -11.52
N GLY A 325 12.47 -36.87 -12.59
CA GLY A 325 12.93 -35.50 -12.80
C GLY A 325 14.14 -35.14 -11.93
N TYR A 326 14.64 -33.93 -12.14
CA TYR A 326 15.77 -33.36 -11.42
C TYR A 326 15.38 -32.07 -10.69
N PHE A 327 16.09 -31.79 -9.60
CA PHE A 327 16.19 -30.46 -9.01
C PHE A 327 17.58 -29.91 -9.31
N MET A 328 17.70 -28.68 -9.77
CA MET A 328 18.94 -28.12 -10.27
C MET A 328 19.36 -26.92 -9.44
N VAL A 329 20.66 -26.81 -9.19
CA VAL A 329 21.30 -25.63 -8.59
C VAL A 329 22.31 -25.14 -9.63
N GLY A 330 21.86 -24.16 -10.42
CA GLY A 330 22.44 -23.81 -11.72
C GLY A 330 23.78 -23.10 -11.62
N ASP A 331 24.01 -22.34 -10.55
CA ASP A 331 25.26 -21.66 -10.25
C ASP A 331 26.39 -22.60 -9.76
N LEU A 332 26.04 -23.81 -9.34
CA LEU A 332 26.98 -24.92 -9.17
C LEU A 332 27.05 -25.79 -10.44
N GLY A 333 26.09 -25.66 -11.37
CA GLY A 333 25.94 -26.55 -12.52
C GLY A 333 25.73 -28.01 -12.08
N VAL A 334 24.82 -28.25 -11.14
CA VAL A 334 24.51 -29.59 -10.59
C VAL A 334 23.02 -29.92 -10.69
N ALA A 335 22.70 -31.21 -10.77
CA ALA A 335 21.33 -31.73 -10.85
C ALA A 335 21.14 -32.91 -9.88
N ILE A 336 20.30 -32.74 -8.88
CA ILE A 336 19.96 -33.74 -7.86
C ILE A 336 18.81 -34.60 -8.38
N ALA A 337 19.03 -35.91 -8.53
CA ALA A 337 17.99 -36.85 -8.97
C ALA A 337 16.90 -37.01 -7.91
N GLN A 338 15.62 -36.97 -8.30
CA GLN A 338 14.48 -36.87 -7.36
C GLN A 338 13.73 -38.20 -7.11
N ARG A 339 14.43 -39.35 -7.17
CA ARG A 339 13.83 -40.68 -6.97
C ARG A 339 13.93 -41.13 -5.51
N GLY A 340 12.82 -41.61 -4.95
CA GLY A 340 12.77 -42.09 -3.55
C GLY A 340 12.62 -40.94 -2.55
N LEU A 341 13.09 -41.16 -1.32
CA LEU A 341 13.18 -40.12 -0.28
C LEU A 341 14.51 -39.39 -0.43
N VAL A 342 14.48 -38.21 -1.04
CA VAL A 342 15.66 -37.37 -1.27
C VAL A 342 15.57 -36.17 -0.35
N VAL A 343 16.56 -36.01 0.51
CA VAL A 343 16.68 -34.83 1.39
C VAL A 343 17.97 -34.11 1.06
N THR A 344 17.88 -32.84 0.66
CA THR A 344 19.03 -32.04 0.22
C THR A 344 19.03 -30.69 0.90
N CYS A 345 20.20 -30.27 1.35
CA CYS A 345 20.46 -28.93 1.88
C CYS A 345 21.27 -28.12 0.86
N PHE A 346 20.90 -26.86 0.68
CA PHE A 346 21.54 -25.88 -0.20
C PHE A 346 21.21 -24.46 0.29
N CYS A 347 21.70 -23.40 -0.37
CA CYS A 347 21.31 -22.03 -0.06
C CYS A 347 20.24 -21.53 -1.06
N GLY A 348 19.09 -21.06 -0.56
CA GLY A 348 17.99 -20.53 -1.40
C GLY A 348 18.36 -19.29 -2.23
N LEU A 349 19.43 -18.59 -1.85
CA LEU A 349 20.01 -17.46 -2.60
C LEU A 349 20.79 -17.89 -3.86
N ARG A 350 20.95 -19.20 -4.11
CA ARG A 350 21.51 -19.74 -5.35
C ARG A 350 20.43 -19.88 -6.41
N PHE A 351 20.77 -19.65 -7.68
CA PHE A 351 19.84 -19.91 -8.79
C PHE A 351 19.45 -21.38 -8.81
N HIS A 352 18.17 -21.68 -8.56
CA HIS A 352 17.69 -23.06 -8.43
C HIS A 352 16.30 -23.24 -9.02
N GLY A 353 15.87 -24.50 -9.20
CA GLY A 353 14.62 -24.82 -9.88
C GLY A 353 14.46 -26.30 -10.18
N GLY A 354 13.24 -26.73 -10.51
CA GLY A 354 12.91 -28.13 -10.78
C GLY A 354 12.54 -28.42 -12.22
N PHE A 355 12.71 -29.67 -12.62
CA PHE A 355 12.04 -30.29 -13.77
C PHE A 355 11.04 -31.34 -13.25
N PRO A 356 9.82 -31.47 -13.81
CA PRO A 356 8.79 -32.36 -13.26
C PRO A 356 9.19 -33.84 -13.34
N PRO A 357 8.50 -34.74 -12.61
CA PRO A 357 8.50 -36.13 -13.01
C PRO A 357 7.72 -36.27 -14.32
N THR A 358 8.18 -37.15 -15.20
CA THR A 358 7.57 -37.37 -16.52
C THR A 358 7.27 -38.84 -16.77
N SER A 359 6.13 -39.12 -17.40
CA SER A 359 5.83 -40.46 -17.89
C SER A 359 6.74 -40.84 -19.06
N PRO A 360 6.91 -42.15 -19.37
CA PRO A 360 7.64 -42.57 -20.57
C PRO A 360 7.12 -41.88 -21.84
N PRO A 361 7.98 -41.55 -22.82
CA PRO A 361 7.56 -40.92 -24.08
C PRO A 361 6.40 -41.69 -24.75
N GLY A 362 5.35 -40.98 -25.14
CA GLY A 362 4.13 -41.55 -25.73
C GLY A 362 3.18 -42.25 -24.74
N CYS A 363 3.48 -42.32 -23.44
CA CYS A 363 2.61 -42.88 -22.41
C CYS A 363 1.95 -41.76 -21.59
N SER A 364 0.64 -41.84 -21.36
CA SER A 364 -0.06 -40.91 -20.47
C SER A 364 0.31 -41.12 -18.99
N PRO A 365 0.56 -40.05 -18.20
CA PRO A 365 0.78 -40.16 -16.76
C PRO A 365 -0.38 -40.81 -16.03
N LYS A 366 -0.10 -41.50 -14.91
CA LYS A 366 -1.16 -42.00 -14.02
C LYS A 366 -1.79 -40.81 -13.26
N PRO A 367 -3.13 -40.72 -13.14
CA PRO A 367 -3.79 -39.64 -12.38
C PRO A 367 -3.36 -39.52 -10.91
N TRP A 368 -2.83 -40.61 -10.35
CA TRP A 368 -2.34 -40.68 -8.97
C TRP A 368 -0.84 -40.43 -8.78
N SER A 369 -0.08 -40.37 -9.88
CA SER A 369 1.37 -40.16 -9.87
C SER A 369 1.68 -38.68 -9.58
N TYR A 370 2.33 -38.44 -8.45
CA TYR A 370 2.45 -37.13 -7.83
C TYR A 370 3.84 -36.89 -7.22
N ARG A 371 4.43 -35.75 -7.58
CA ARG A 371 5.54 -35.16 -6.84
C ARG A 371 5.03 -34.61 -5.51
N PHE A 372 5.75 -34.94 -4.43
CA PHE A 372 5.49 -34.48 -3.07
C PHE A 372 6.79 -33.87 -2.53
N VAL A 373 6.80 -32.56 -2.30
CA VAL A 373 7.99 -31.80 -1.88
C VAL A 373 7.66 -30.90 -0.69
N ILE A 374 8.52 -30.90 0.32
CA ILE A 374 8.49 -29.95 1.44
C ILE A 374 9.80 -29.18 1.44
N VAL A 375 9.71 -27.86 1.34
CA VAL A 375 10.85 -26.95 1.40
C VAL A 375 10.84 -26.27 2.76
N CYS A 376 11.80 -26.59 3.62
CA CYS A 376 12.05 -25.93 4.90
C CYS A 376 13.12 -24.86 4.70
N TYR A 377 12.79 -23.58 4.91
CA TYR A 377 13.64 -22.46 4.48
C TYR A 377 13.83 -21.37 5.55
N PRO A 378 14.90 -20.55 5.48
CA PRO A 378 15.29 -19.59 6.52
C PRO A 378 15.13 -18.11 6.12
N PRO A 379 13.90 -17.55 6.03
CA PRO A 379 13.68 -16.14 5.72
C PRO A 379 14.50 -15.19 6.60
N ARG A 380 15.30 -14.32 5.98
CA ARG A 380 16.15 -13.30 6.61
C ARG A 380 15.42 -12.51 7.68
N ALA A 381 14.21 -12.03 7.36
CA ALA A 381 13.41 -11.23 8.29
C ALA A 381 13.00 -11.99 9.57
N MET A 382 13.00 -13.33 9.55
CA MET A 382 12.77 -14.18 10.73
C MET A 382 14.08 -14.56 11.44
N MET A 383 15.11 -14.94 10.67
CA MET A 383 16.41 -15.37 11.21
C MET A 383 17.15 -14.23 11.92
N ASP A 384 17.15 -13.05 11.30
CA ASP A 384 17.89 -11.86 11.75
C ASP A 384 17.12 -11.07 12.84
N GLY A 385 15.92 -11.52 13.27
CA GLY A 385 15.09 -10.81 14.24
C GLY A 385 14.45 -9.51 13.74
N SER A 386 14.62 -9.16 12.46
CA SER A 386 14.29 -7.84 11.90
C SER A 386 12.80 -7.63 11.53
N ALA A 387 11.91 -8.60 11.79
CA ALA A 387 10.47 -8.48 11.54
C ALA A 387 9.61 -8.22 12.79
N LEU A 388 8.47 -7.55 12.59
CA LEU A 388 7.40 -7.50 13.60
C LEU A 388 6.71 -8.87 13.71
N GLN A 389 6.79 -9.51 14.87
CA GLN A 389 6.10 -10.77 15.13
C GLN A 389 4.69 -10.54 15.70
N THR A 390 3.65 -11.18 15.16
CA THR A 390 2.31 -11.20 15.77
C THR A 390 2.26 -12.20 16.92
N PHE A 391 2.58 -11.76 18.14
CA PHE A 391 2.68 -12.65 19.29
C PHE A 391 1.32 -13.00 19.91
N ALA A 392 0.43 -12.02 20.12
CA ALA A 392 -0.87 -12.26 20.77
C ALA A 392 -1.97 -11.26 20.33
N ALA A 393 -3.20 -11.45 20.81
CA ALA A 393 -4.32 -10.56 20.58
C ALA A 393 -4.60 -9.63 21.77
N LEU A 394 -4.91 -8.37 21.45
CA LEU A 394 -5.38 -7.33 22.36
C LEU A 394 -6.89 -7.07 22.15
N PRO A 395 -7.59 -6.56 23.17
CA PRO A 395 -9.01 -6.20 23.06
C PRO A 395 -9.31 -5.29 21.87
N GLY A 396 -10.39 -5.63 21.16
CA GLY A 396 -10.83 -4.94 19.93
C GLY A 396 -10.22 -5.47 18.64
N GLY A 397 -9.60 -6.66 18.64
CA GLY A 397 -9.05 -7.28 17.42
C GLY A 397 -7.73 -6.65 16.96
N ARG A 398 -6.95 -6.10 17.90
CA ARG A 398 -5.60 -5.58 17.66
C ARG A 398 -4.58 -6.65 18.01
N PHE A 399 -3.37 -6.56 17.44
CA PHE A 399 -2.26 -7.44 17.83
C PHE A 399 -1.43 -6.81 18.95
N LEU A 400 -0.85 -7.65 19.80
CA LEU A 400 0.37 -7.37 20.53
C LEU A 400 1.53 -7.84 19.64
N TYR A 401 2.36 -6.91 19.21
CA TYR A 401 3.54 -7.19 18.40
C TYR A 401 4.77 -7.33 19.29
N MET A 402 5.70 -8.21 18.89
CA MET A 402 7.11 -8.10 19.27
C MET A 402 7.82 -7.39 18.12
N PRO A 403 8.29 -6.14 18.29
CA PRO A 403 9.06 -5.43 17.28
C PRO A 403 10.54 -5.86 17.30
N PRO A 404 11.33 -5.54 16.26
CA PRO A 404 12.74 -5.93 16.18
C PRO A 404 13.56 -5.52 17.39
N GLU A 405 13.27 -4.36 17.98
CA GLU A 405 13.95 -3.83 19.16
C GLU A 405 13.72 -4.67 20.44
N TYR A 406 12.87 -5.71 20.41
CA TYR A 406 12.67 -6.68 21.49
C TYR A 406 13.21 -8.10 21.13
N ILE A 407 13.83 -8.26 19.95
CA ILE A 407 14.20 -9.56 19.36
C ILE A 407 15.68 -9.57 18.93
N ASP A 408 16.16 -8.48 18.33
CA ASP A 408 17.53 -8.33 17.87
C ASP A 408 18.42 -7.80 19.00
N PRO A 409 19.47 -8.56 19.41
CA PRO A 409 20.34 -8.20 20.54
C PRO A 409 21.12 -6.89 20.34
N HIS A 410 21.23 -6.37 19.11
CA HIS A 410 21.86 -5.06 18.86
C HIS A 410 21.13 -3.90 19.56
N PHE A 411 19.90 -4.12 20.03
CA PHE A 411 19.11 -3.14 20.77
C PHE A 411 19.17 -3.30 22.30
N ASP A 412 19.78 -4.37 22.84
CA ASP A 412 19.78 -4.65 24.29
C ASP A 412 20.44 -3.54 25.12
N ASP A 413 21.58 -3.01 24.64
CA ASP A 413 22.30 -1.88 25.24
C ASP A 413 21.87 -0.51 24.67
N ALA A 414 20.89 -0.46 23.76
CA ALA A 414 20.48 0.78 23.12
C ALA A 414 19.60 1.65 24.06
N PRO A 415 19.84 2.96 24.18
CA PRO A 415 19.03 3.82 25.03
C PRO A 415 17.61 3.94 24.49
N ILE A 416 16.62 3.56 25.31
CA ILE A 416 15.19 3.67 24.98
C ILE A 416 14.77 5.15 25.02
N ILE A 417 14.89 5.83 23.88
CA ILE A 417 14.47 7.23 23.70
C ILE A 417 12.99 7.24 23.31
N SER A 418 12.12 7.72 24.21
CA SER A 418 10.69 7.91 23.93
C SER A 418 10.23 9.31 24.32
N ASN A 419 9.49 9.96 23.43
CA ASN A 419 8.76 11.20 23.71
C ASN A 419 7.31 10.94 24.16
N ILE A 420 6.94 9.67 24.40
CA ILE A 420 5.60 9.25 24.80
C ILE A 420 5.51 9.24 26.33
N ALA A 421 4.59 10.04 26.89
CA ALA A 421 4.27 9.98 28.31
C ALA A 421 3.71 8.58 28.67
N SER A 422 4.38 7.88 29.58
CA SER A 422 4.04 6.49 29.95
C SER A 422 4.16 6.28 31.45
N TRP A 423 3.44 5.30 31.99
CA TRP A 423 3.58 4.95 33.41
C TRP A 423 4.95 4.36 33.75
N ILE A 424 5.69 3.80 32.79
CA ILE A 424 7.04 3.27 33.04
C ILE A 424 8.05 4.42 33.18
N THR A 425 8.05 5.36 32.22
CA THR A 425 9.01 6.47 32.20
C THR A 425 8.63 7.64 33.11
N SER A 426 7.33 7.98 33.18
CA SER A 426 6.84 9.10 34.00
C SER A 426 6.38 8.67 35.40
N GLY A 427 5.95 7.42 35.59
CA GLY A 427 5.37 6.96 36.86
C GLY A 427 6.34 6.98 38.03
N ALA A 428 7.63 6.72 37.78
CA ALA A 428 8.69 6.81 38.79
C ALA A 428 8.85 8.22 39.39
N TYR A 429 8.52 9.28 38.63
CA TYR A 429 8.53 10.67 39.10
C TYR A 429 7.19 11.14 39.69
N LEU A 430 6.12 10.36 39.50
CA LEU A 430 4.75 10.68 39.95
C LEU A 430 4.32 9.89 41.18
N THR A 431 5.13 8.95 41.65
CA THR A 431 4.85 8.04 42.77
C THR A 431 6.13 7.79 43.59
N SER A 432 6.02 7.25 44.81
CA SER A 432 7.20 6.81 45.55
C SER A 432 7.81 5.54 44.94
N PRO A 433 9.12 5.27 45.13
CA PRO A 433 9.78 4.07 44.62
C PRO A 433 9.02 2.76 44.86
N ALA A 434 8.51 2.54 46.08
CA ALA A 434 7.72 1.36 46.42
C ALA A 434 6.35 1.32 45.72
N ALA A 435 5.66 2.46 45.59
CA ALA A 435 4.38 2.54 44.90
C ALA A 435 4.52 2.31 43.39
N PHE A 436 5.60 2.83 42.77
CA PHE A 436 5.95 2.57 41.38
C PHE A 436 6.19 1.07 41.15
N LEU A 437 7.07 0.45 41.94
CA LEU A 437 7.42 -0.97 41.82
C LEU A 437 6.19 -1.87 42.02
N GLN A 438 5.35 -1.57 43.00
CA GLN A 438 4.09 -2.27 43.23
C GLN A 438 3.13 -2.15 42.04
N HIS A 439 2.98 -0.95 41.47
CA HIS A 439 2.12 -0.72 40.31
C HIS A 439 2.64 -1.44 39.05
N TYR A 440 3.96 -1.43 38.84
CA TYR A 440 4.62 -2.13 37.74
C TYR A 440 4.35 -3.65 37.81
N TYR A 441 4.62 -4.27 38.97
CA TYR A 441 4.34 -5.69 39.20
C TYR A 441 2.85 -6.04 39.02
N GLN A 442 1.94 -5.24 39.57
CA GLN A 442 0.49 -5.47 39.40
C GLN A 442 0.03 -5.31 37.94
N THR A 443 0.70 -4.47 37.15
CA THR A 443 0.45 -4.30 35.72
C THR A 443 0.98 -5.49 34.92
N MET A 444 2.17 -6.01 35.25
CA MET A 444 2.70 -7.25 34.68
C MET A 444 1.79 -8.45 34.99
N CYS A 445 1.25 -8.56 36.21
CA CYS A 445 0.27 -9.58 36.56
C CYS A 445 -0.97 -9.54 35.65
N GLN A 446 -1.46 -8.34 35.31
CA GLN A 446 -2.62 -8.16 34.42
C GLN A 446 -2.31 -8.55 32.97
N LEU A 447 -1.15 -8.13 32.45
CA LEU A 447 -0.71 -8.49 31.10
C LEU A 447 -0.50 -10.01 30.97
N MET A 448 0.28 -10.62 31.86
CA MET A 448 0.57 -12.05 31.83
C MET A 448 -0.70 -12.90 31.99
N TYR A 449 -1.65 -12.49 32.85
CA TYR A 449 -2.94 -13.19 32.96
C TYR A 449 -3.79 -13.10 31.67
N HIS A 450 -3.76 -11.96 30.98
CA HIS A 450 -4.48 -11.80 29.70
C HIS A 450 -3.84 -12.63 28.57
N LEU A 451 -2.51 -12.74 28.56
CA LEU A 451 -1.79 -13.59 27.61
C LEU A 451 -2.02 -15.08 27.90
N ALA A 452 -1.97 -15.49 29.16
CA ALA A 452 -2.18 -16.89 29.55
C ALA A 452 -3.57 -17.43 29.16
N ARG A 453 -4.58 -16.56 29.13
CA ARG A 453 -5.95 -16.89 28.70
C ARG A 453 -6.13 -17.03 27.19
N GLN A 454 -5.09 -16.81 26.38
CA GLN A 454 -5.10 -17.06 24.94
C GLN A 454 -4.47 -18.39 24.56
N VAL A 455 -3.82 -19.06 25.52
CA VAL A 455 -3.35 -20.44 25.35
C VAL A 455 -4.53 -21.39 25.54
N PRO A 456 -4.76 -22.38 24.65
CA PRO A 456 -5.88 -23.31 24.77
C PRO A 456 -5.92 -24.04 26.13
N ASP A 457 -7.11 -24.15 26.73
CA ASP A 457 -7.32 -24.72 28.08
C ASP A 457 -6.68 -26.10 28.28
N LYS A 458 -6.58 -26.90 27.22
CA LYS A 458 -5.91 -28.22 27.23
C LYS A 458 -4.45 -28.18 27.69
N ALA A 459 -3.74 -27.07 27.48
CA ALA A 459 -2.36 -26.88 27.93
C ALA A 459 -2.24 -26.54 29.43
N LYS A 460 -3.34 -26.16 30.10
CA LYS A 460 -3.41 -25.86 31.55
C LYS A 460 -2.35 -24.85 32.06
N MET A 461 -1.89 -23.94 31.21
CA MET A 461 -0.83 -22.97 31.54
C MET A 461 -1.26 -22.07 32.71
N ARG A 462 -0.34 -21.82 33.65
CA ARG A 462 -0.57 -20.97 34.83
C ARG A 462 0.65 -20.10 35.10
N VAL A 463 0.42 -18.90 35.64
CA VAL A 463 1.46 -17.98 36.08
C VAL A 463 1.47 -17.98 37.61
N ASP A 464 2.65 -18.22 38.20
CA ASP A 464 2.86 -18.07 39.65
C ASP A 464 3.14 -16.60 39.95
N PHE A 465 2.08 -15.86 40.29
CA PHE A 465 2.19 -14.42 40.58
C PHE A 465 2.94 -14.11 41.88
N LYS A 466 3.20 -15.11 42.75
CA LYS A 466 4.05 -14.91 43.92
C LYS A 466 5.52 -14.92 43.52
N LYS A 467 5.96 -15.95 42.78
CA LYS A 467 7.32 -15.98 42.21
C LYS A 467 7.58 -14.81 41.27
N LEU A 468 6.58 -14.35 40.53
CA LEU A 468 6.70 -13.15 39.71
C LEU A 468 7.00 -11.89 40.55
N ALA A 469 6.52 -11.79 41.79
CA ALA A 469 6.88 -10.68 42.68
C ALA A 469 8.37 -10.77 43.10
N GLU A 470 8.82 -11.98 43.41
CA GLU A 470 10.20 -12.29 43.80
C GLU A 470 11.22 -11.97 42.68
N CYS A 471 10.78 -11.92 41.42
CA CYS A 471 11.60 -11.50 40.27
C CYS A 471 11.81 -9.98 40.13
N PHE A 472 11.08 -9.13 40.86
CA PHE A 472 11.16 -7.68 40.75
C PHE A 472 11.78 -7.04 41.99
N SER A 473 12.82 -6.25 41.79
CA SER A 473 13.43 -5.43 42.85
C SER A 473 13.93 -4.11 42.28
N MET A 474 13.97 -3.07 43.11
CA MET A 474 14.51 -1.76 42.75
C MET A 474 15.34 -1.20 43.90
N VAL A 475 16.30 -0.32 43.62
CA VAL A 475 17.01 0.45 44.64
C VAL A 475 16.25 1.76 44.85
N ASP A 476 15.96 2.12 46.09
CA ASP A 476 15.31 3.39 46.44
C ASP A 476 16.33 4.53 46.67
N ASP A 477 15.83 5.74 46.95
CA ASP A 477 16.65 6.94 47.18
C ASP A 477 17.59 6.83 48.40
N SER A 478 17.38 5.85 49.28
CA SER A 478 18.25 5.56 50.43
C SER A 478 19.36 4.55 50.11
N GLY A 479 19.34 3.96 48.91
CA GLY A 479 20.23 2.86 48.52
C GLY A 479 19.72 1.49 48.98
N ALA A 480 18.52 1.39 49.55
CA ALA A 480 17.95 0.13 49.99
C ALA A 480 17.29 -0.61 48.82
N THR A 481 17.45 -1.93 48.76
CA THR A 481 16.74 -2.77 47.78
C THR A 481 15.34 -3.07 48.30
N ILE A 482 14.33 -2.66 47.54
CA ILE A 482 12.91 -2.88 47.79
C ILE A 482 12.31 -3.88 46.80
N GLN A 483 11.26 -4.57 47.21
CA GLN A 483 10.49 -5.55 46.42
C GLN A 483 8.99 -5.24 46.51
N PRO A 484 8.16 -5.64 45.53
CA PRO A 484 6.71 -5.48 45.60
C PRO A 484 6.08 -6.55 46.50
N ASP A 485 5.02 -6.17 47.22
CA ASP A 485 4.18 -7.10 47.96
C ASP A 485 3.36 -7.98 47.01
N PHE A 486 3.19 -9.26 47.38
CA PHE A 486 2.33 -10.19 46.64
C PHE A 486 0.87 -9.68 46.62
N TRP A 487 0.30 -9.59 45.42
CA TRP A 487 -1.06 -9.10 45.24
C TRP A 487 -2.08 -10.24 45.42
N GLU A 488 -2.55 -10.48 46.65
CA GLU A 488 -3.56 -11.52 46.96
C GLU A 488 -4.80 -11.47 46.04
N LEU A 489 -5.20 -10.26 45.64
CA LEU A 489 -6.33 -10.01 44.76
C LEU A 489 -5.94 -9.96 43.27
N HIS A 490 -4.84 -10.56 42.84
CA HIS A 490 -4.41 -10.58 41.43
C HIS A 490 -5.49 -11.14 40.47
N PRO A 491 -5.42 -10.84 39.16
CA PRO A 491 -6.32 -11.42 38.17
C PRO A 491 -6.31 -12.95 38.21
N GLY A 492 -7.50 -13.56 38.19
CA GLY A 492 -7.66 -15.00 38.36
C GLY A 492 -7.63 -15.52 39.80
N SER A 493 -7.27 -14.69 40.79
CA SER A 493 -7.32 -15.09 42.21
C SER A 493 -8.75 -15.39 42.66
N THR A 494 -8.91 -16.55 43.30
CA THR A 494 -10.12 -16.95 44.05
C THR A 494 -9.91 -16.88 45.56
N ALA A 495 -8.70 -16.54 46.02
CA ALA A 495 -8.38 -16.40 47.44
C ALA A 495 -9.13 -15.21 48.06
N ARG A 496 -9.46 -15.34 49.34
CA ARG A 496 -9.97 -14.25 50.16
C ARG A 496 -8.77 -13.52 50.75
N SER A 497 -8.64 -12.22 50.47
CA SER A 497 -7.55 -11.39 50.99
C SER A 497 -7.55 -11.39 52.51
N SER A 498 -6.38 -11.59 53.11
CA SER A 498 -6.18 -11.49 54.56
C SER A 498 -6.38 -10.06 55.06
N THR A 499 -5.95 -9.08 54.29
CA THR A 499 -6.00 -7.65 54.63
C THR A 499 -7.38 -7.03 54.39
N LEU A 500 -8.04 -7.35 53.27
CA LEU A 500 -9.32 -6.74 52.88
C LEU A 500 -10.54 -7.62 53.18
N GLY A 501 -10.35 -8.86 53.65
CA GLY A 501 -11.43 -9.75 54.07
C GLY A 501 -12.41 -10.14 52.96
N CYS A 502 -12.02 -10.03 51.69
CA CYS A 502 -12.86 -10.31 50.51
C CYS A 502 -12.04 -10.92 49.35
N THR A 503 -12.71 -11.55 48.40
CA THR A 503 -12.15 -12.04 47.13
C THR A 503 -12.18 -10.96 46.05
N ARG A 504 -11.40 -11.10 44.97
CA ARG A 504 -11.39 -10.12 43.86
C ARG A 504 -12.78 -9.94 43.23
N LYS A 505 -13.58 -11.01 43.18
CA LYS A 505 -14.96 -10.99 42.67
C LYS A 505 -15.90 -10.23 43.60
N GLU A 506 -15.84 -10.47 44.91
CA GLU A 506 -16.63 -9.71 45.90
C GLU A 506 -16.25 -8.23 45.89
N ALA A 507 -14.96 -7.88 45.79
CA ALA A 507 -14.49 -6.49 45.72
C ALA A 507 -15.05 -5.74 44.50
N ALA A 508 -15.11 -6.39 43.33
CA ALA A 508 -15.69 -5.81 42.13
C ALA A 508 -17.21 -5.55 42.28
N VAL A 509 -17.95 -6.51 42.86
CA VAL A 509 -19.39 -6.37 43.14
C VAL A 509 -19.65 -5.24 44.14
N ALA A 510 -18.88 -5.18 45.24
CA ALA A 510 -19.01 -4.11 46.24
C ALA A 510 -18.73 -2.72 45.64
N TRP A 511 -17.80 -2.60 44.68
CA TRP A 511 -17.56 -1.36 43.95
C TRP A 511 -18.70 -0.99 42.99
N ASP A 512 -19.31 -1.95 42.31
CA ASP A 512 -20.50 -1.72 41.47
C ASP A 512 -21.71 -1.28 42.31
N GLU A 513 -21.93 -1.91 43.47
CA GLU A 513 -22.95 -1.50 44.46
C GLU A 513 -22.68 -0.09 45.00
N HIS A 514 -21.43 0.22 45.35
CA HIS A 514 -21.04 1.55 45.81
C HIS A 514 -21.27 2.62 44.73
N LYS A 515 -20.87 2.36 43.48
CA LYS A 515 -21.13 3.27 42.34
C LYS A 515 -22.63 3.46 42.09
N LEU A 516 -23.45 2.42 42.24
CA LEU A 516 -24.91 2.54 42.13
C LEU A 516 -25.48 3.39 43.27
N HIS A 517 -25.00 3.17 44.50
CA HIS A 517 -25.40 3.94 45.68
C HIS A 517 -25.03 5.42 45.58
N GLN A 518 -23.81 5.74 45.14
CA GLN A 518 -23.38 7.13 44.96
C GLN A 518 -24.04 7.77 43.74
N GLY A 519 -24.08 7.05 42.61
CA GLY A 519 -24.63 7.54 41.35
C GLY A 519 -26.09 7.98 41.42
N ARG A 520 -26.91 7.38 42.31
CA ARG A 520 -28.30 7.80 42.53
C ARG A 520 -28.45 9.24 43.06
N PHE A 521 -27.41 9.78 43.68
CA PHE A 521 -27.37 11.15 44.21
C PHE A 521 -26.76 12.16 43.23
N ILE A 522 -26.24 11.71 42.07
CA ILE A 522 -25.55 12.56 41.10
C ILE A 522 -26.44 12.71 39.85
N PRO A 523 -27.08 13.89 39.62
CA PRO A 523 -28.08 14.05 38.55
C PRO A 523 -27.58 13.68 37.14
N HIS A 524 -26.32 13.97 36.82
CA HIS A 524 -25.72 13.61 35.54
C HIS A 524 -25.62 12.08 35.34
N VAL A 525 -25.28 11.33 36.40
CA VAL A 525 -25.19 9.87 36.36
C VAL A 525 -26.58 9.26 36.18
N VAL A 526 -27.59 9.77 36.91
CA VAL A 526 -29.00 9.35 36.74
C VAL A 526 -29.50 9.64 35.32
N HIS A 527 -29.23 10.83 34.78
CA HIS A 527 -29.60 11.18 33.41
C HIS A 527 -28.96 10.24 32.37
N SER A 528 -27.64 9.98 32.51
CA SER A 528 -26.90 9.06 31.64
C SER A 528 -27.43 7.62 31.72
N GLN A 529 -27.72 7.12 32.93
CA GLN A 529 -28.31 5.80 33.14
C GLN A 529 -29.72 5.69 32.55
N LEU A 530 -30.56 6.71 32.68
CA LEU A 530 -31.88 6.77 32.04
C LEU A 530 -31.77 6.80 30.50
N GLY A 531 -30.81 7.54 29.96
CA GLY A 531 -30.51 7.54 28.52
C GLY A 531 -30.06 6.16 28.02
N LYS A 532 -29.26 5.45 28.82
CA LYS A 532 -28.82 4.08 28.51
C LYS A 532 -29.97 3.07 28.59
N LYS A 533 -30.77 3.11 29.66
CA LYS A 533 -31.99 2.29 29.81
C LYS A 533 -32.96 2.48 28.65
N LYS A 534 -33.25 3.72 28.23
CA LYS A 534 -34.13 3.96 27.08
C LYS A 534 -33.64 3.30 25.78
N ARG A 535 -32.33 3.28 25.53
CA ARG A 535 -31.74 2.57 24.37
C ARG A 535 -31.84 1.05 24.51
N GLU A 536 -31.57 0.52 25.70
CA GLU A 536 -31.67 -0.92 26.01
C GLU A 536 -33.14 -1.41 26.00
N GLU A 537 -34.09 -0.58 26.40
CA GLU A 537 -35.54 -0.81 26.32
C GLU A 537 -36.05 -0.79 24.87
N GLN A 538 -35.55 0.13 24.03
CA GLN A 538 -35.85 0.12 22.59
C GLN A 538 -35.31 -1.16 21.90
N GLN A 539 -34.08 -1.58 22.21
CA GLN A 539 -33.48 -2.80 21.64
C GLN A 539 -34.14 -4.08 22.18
N SER A 540 -34.47 -4.14 23.47
CA SER A 540 -35.17 -5.29 24.06
C SER A 540 -36.65 -5.34 23.65
N GLY A 541 -37.29 -4.20 23.35
CA GLY A 541 -38.60 -4.13 22.71
C GLY A 541 -38.61 -4.76 21.30
N GLN A 542 -37.58 -4.50 20.50
CA GLN A 542 -37.40 -5.20 19.21
C GLN A 542 -37.14 -6.70 19.38
N LYS A 543 -36.35 -7.12 20.39
CA LYS A 543 -36.17 -8.55 20.71
C LYS A 543 -37.45 -9.22 21.23
N ARG A 544 -38.26 -8.54 22.04
CA ARG A 544 -39.56 -9.06 22.53
C ARG A 544 -40.58 -9.20 21.40
N LYS A 545 -40.61 -8.30 20.41
CA LYS A 545 -41.41 -8.49 19.19
C LYS A 545 -40.99 -9.75 18.41
N ARG A 546 -39.70 -10.10 18.37
CA ARG A 546 -39.21 -11.38 17.80
C ARG A 546 -39.53 -12.60 18.66
N ALA A 547 -39.39 -12.53 19.98
CA ALA A 547 -39.76 -13.65 20.86
C ALA A 547 -41.27 -13.95 20.84
N SER A 548 -42.13 -12.93 20.71
CA SER A 548 -43.58 -13.08 20.55
C SER A 548 -43.96 -13.82 19.25
N SER A 549 -43.19 -13.63 18.17
CA SER A 549 -43.36 -14.42 16.93
C SER A 549 -42.88 -15.87 17.04
N ASP A 550 -42.04 -16.22 18.02
CA ASP A 550 -41.60 -17.60 18.24
C ASP A 550 -42.51 -18.38 19.20
N VAL A 551 -43.09 -17.74 20.24
CA VAL A 551 -44.10 -18.38 21.10
C VAL A 551 -45.38 -18.70 20.31
N SER A 552 -45.83 -17.79 19.44
CA SER A 552 -46.95 -18.05 18.51
C SER A 552 -46.64 -19.10 17.42
N ARG A 553 -45.35 -19.36 17.14
CA ARG A 553 -44.90 -20.50 16.31
C ARG A 553 -44.91 -21.83 17.09
N SER A 554 -44.66 -21.80 18.39
CA SER A 554 -44.73 -22.97 19.28
C SER A 554 -46.16 -23.53 19.40
N GLU A 555 -47.16 -22.67 19.64
CA GLU A 555 -48.56 -23.11 19.70
C GLU A 555 -49.10 -23.60 18.35
N LYS A 556 -48.65 -23.01 17.23
CA LYS A 556 -48.94 -23.55 15.89
C LYS A 556 -48.26 -24.90 15.62
N ARG A 557 -47.11 -25.20 16.23
CA ARG A 557 -46.45 -26.51 16.10
C ARG A 557 -47.17 -27.64 16.84
N LYS A 558 -47.85 -27.37 17.97
CA LYS A 558 -48.67 -28.38 18.66
C LYS A 558 -50.03 -28.65 18.01
N LYS A 559 -50.59 -27.70 17.24
CA LYS A 559 -51.86 -27.91 16.50
C LYS A 559 -51.73 -28.62 15.15
N ILE A 560 -50.50 -28.85 14.65
CA ILE A 560 -50.26 -29.55 13.37
C ILE A 560 -49.98 -31.05 13.58
N SER A 561 -49.58 -31.49 14.79
CA SER A 561 -49.40 -32.92 15.10
C SER A 561 -50.71 -33.71 15.25
N ASP A 562 -51.84 -33.04 15.50
CA ASP A 562 -53.14 -33.70 15.74
C ASP A 562 -54.13 -33.65 14.55
N SER A 563 -53.81 -32.98 13.43
CA SER A 563 -54.77 -32.77 12.32
C SER A 563 -54.51 -33.58 11.04
N LYS A 564 -53.64 -34.61 11.08
CA LYS A 564 -53.56 -35.68 10.06
C LYS A 564 -53.44 -37.07 10.71
N ARG A 565 -54.32 -37.33 11.68
CA ARG A 565 -54.80 -38.67 12.02
C ARG A 565 -56.30 -38.64 11.71
N ARG A 566 -56.77 -39.50 10.79
CA ARG A 566 -58.02 -39.33 9.98
C ARG A 566 -57.79 -38.37 8.79
N ASP A 567 -58.08 -38.69 7.53
CA ASP A 567 -58.68 -39.90 6.94
C ASP A 567 -57.94 -40.38 5.68
N LYS A 568 -57.51 -41.65 5.72
CA LYS A 568 -57.47 -42.59 4.58
C LYS A 568 -57.38 -44.00 5.16
N ALA A 569 -58.54 -44.53 5.54
CA ALA A 569 -58.69 -45.95 5.88
C ALA A 569 -58.85 -46.77 4.59
N ASN A 570 -58.57 -48.07 4.69
CA ASN A 570 -58.61 -49.11 3.64
C ASN A 570 -57.50 -48.96 2.56
N GLY A 571 -56.62 -49.95 2.34
CA GLY A 571 -56.42 -51.22 3.07
C GLY A 571 -55.28 -52.05 2.47
N HIS A 572 -54.74 -52.96 3.30
CA HIS A 572 -53.82 -54.10 3.08
C HIS A 572 -53.45 -54.50 1.62
N GLY A 573 -52.21 -54.91 1.29
CA GLY A 573 -50.99 -55.08 2.12
C GLY A 573 -49.84 -55.84 1.39
N HIS A 574 -48.76 -56.10 2.14
CA HIS A 574 -47.60 -57.01 1.89
C HIS A 574 -46.66 -56.86 0.65
N GLY A 575 -45.36 -56.70 0.96
CA GLY A 575 -44.18 -57.19 0.19
C GLY A 575 -43.80 -56.41 -1.09
N GLY A 576 -42.52 -56.20 -1.44
CA GLY A 576 -41.25 -56.50 -0.76
C GLY A 576 -40.05 -56.11 -1.66
N ASP A 577 -38.91 -55.83 -1.04
CA ASP A 577 -37.52 -55.87 -1.55
C ASP A 577 -37.11 -55.36 -2.97
N ALA A 578 -36.35 -54.25 -2.94
CA ALA A 578 -34.96 -54.11 -3.39
C ALA A 578 -34.50 -54.23 -4.88
N ALA A 579 -33.46 -53.43 -5.16
CA ALA A 579 -32.64 -53.35 -6.39
C ALA A 579 -33.38 -52.92 -7.68
N GLY A 580 -32.78 -52.16 -8.61
CA GLY A 580 -31.41 -51.63 -8.72
C GLY A 580 -30.99 -51.60 -10.20
N THR A 581 -29.91 -50.87 -10.56
CA THR A 581 -29.29 -50.81 -11.92
C THR A 581 -30.11 -50.05 -13.00
N LYS A 582 -29.56 -49.45 -14.08
CA LYS A 582 -28.17 -49.24 -14.60
C LYS A 582 -28.22 -48.27 -15.82
N LYS A 583 -27.10 -47.57 -16.12
CA LYS A 583 -26.60 -47.21 -17.50
C LYS A 583 -27.44 -46.17 -18.32
N ARG A 584 -26.95 -45.47 -19.36
CA ARG A 584 -25.61 -45.28 -20.01
C ARG A 584 -25.64 -44.10 -21.04
N LYS A 585 -24.47 -43.51 -21.34
CA LYS A 585 -23.99 -42.91 -22.63
C LYS A 585 -24.82 -41.72 -23.22
N ALA A 586 -24.24 -40.59 -23.70
CA ALA A 586 -23.13 -40.35 -24.65
C ALA A 586 -23.49 -40.77 -26.11
N PRO A 587 -23.14 -40.00 -27.17
CA PRO A 587 -21.80 -39.46 -27.46
C PRO A 587 -21.79 -37.97 -27.98
N SER A 588 -20.66 -37.23 -27.97
CA SER A 588 -19.73 -36.91 -29.10
C SER A 588 -20.29 -35.96 -30.20
N SER A 589 -19.54 -35.12 -30.93
CA SER A 589 -18.10 -34.74 -30.96
C SER A 589 -17.87 -33.63 -32.02
N GLU A 590 -16.62 -33.12 -32.16
CA GLU A 590 -16.00 -32.63 -33.43
C GLU A 590 -16.53 -31.31 -34.06
N GLU A 591 -15.73 -30.43 -34.70
CA GLU A 591 -14.26 -30.23 -34.78
C GLU A 591 -13.92 -28.85 -35.44
N ASP A 592 -12.62 -28.56 -35.58
CA ASP A 592 -11.95 -27.59 -36.50
C ASP A 592 -11.89 -26.07 -36.19
N TYR A 593 -10.72 -25.49 -35.85
CA TYR A 593 -9.46 -25.21 -36.63
C TYR A 593 -9.56 -23.92 -37.49
N ASP A 594 -8.59 -23.00 -37.62
CA ASP A 594 -7.30 -22.76 -36.92
C ASP A 594 -6.67 -21.39 -37.33
N GLY A 595 -5.73 -20.86 -36.53
CA GLY A 595 -4.63 -19.95 -36.92
C GLY A 595 -4.93 -18.50 -37.42
N ASP A 596 -3.93 -17.60 -37.57
CA ASP A 596 -2.55 -17.54 -37.02
C ASP A 596 -1.87 -16.19 -37.41
N VAL A 597 -0.67 -15.89 -36.85
CA VAL A 597 0.32 -14.83 -37.24
C VAL A 597 -0.11 -13.37 -36.90
N ASP A 598 0.60 -12.59 -36.05
CA ASP A 598 1.99 -12.05 -36.08
C ASP A 598 2.24 -11.10 -37.30
N ASP A 599 3.21 -10.17 -37.40
CA ASP A 599 4.36 -9.79 -36.55
C ASP A 599 4.89 -8.35 -36.90
N ASP A 600 5.99 -7.93 -36.24
CA ASP A 600 7.01 -6.92 -36.62
C ASP A 600 6.65 -5.41 -36.71
N GLU A 601 7.40 -4.45 -36.12
CA GLU A 601 8.85 -4.10 -36.14
C GLU A 601 9.35 -3.37 -37.41
N GLU A 602 10.31 -2.44 -37.24
CA GLU A 602 11.36 -2.00 -38.20
C GLU A 602 12.04 -0.67 -37.78
N ASP A 603 13.25 -0.28 -38.23
CA ASP A 603 14.46 -0.94 -38.78
C ASP A 603 15.41 0.21 -39.22
N ARG A 604 16.70 0.15 -38.86
CA ARG A 604 17.84 0.13 -39.82
C ARG A 604 19.22 0.02 -39.15
N GLY A 605 20.15 -0.84 -39.62
CA GLY A 605 20.15 -1.75 -40.79
C GLY A 605 21.53 -2.48 -40.84
N PRO A 606 22.12 -2.86 -42.02
CA PRO A 606 21.64 -2.73 -43.41
C PRO A 606 21.75 -4.03 -44.29
N GLN A 607 21.02 -4.03 -45.42
CA GLN A 607 21.01 -5.03 -46.54
C GLN A 607 22.33 -5.07 -47.38
N PRO A 608 22.62 -6.01 -48.36
CA PRO A 608 21.70 -6.73 -49.32
C PRO A 608 22.20 -8.15 -49.82
N PRO A 609 21.89 -8.73 -51.03
CA PRO A 609 20.71 -8.76 -51.94
C PRO A 609 20.25 -10.16 -52.54
N ARG A 610 18.95 -10.30 -52.94
CA ARG A 610 18.38 -11.04 -54.14
C ARG A 610 18.62 -12.58 -54.33
N LYS A 611 17.69 -13.45 -54.80
CA LYS A 611 16.89 -13.41 -56.08
C LYS A 611 15.95 -14.64 -56.32
N GLN A 612 14.70 -14.40 -56.79
CA GLN A 612 13.87 -15.14 -57.81
C GLN A 612 13.47 -16.66 -57.74
N ARG A 613 12.18 -16.92 -57.46
CA ARG A 613 11.13 -17.72 -58.19
C ARG A 613 11.49 -18.99 -59.02
N LYS A 614 10.77 -20.12 -58.76
CA LYS A 614 9.96 -20.91 -59.75
C LYS A 614 9.07 -22.01 -59.12
N LEU A 615 8.09 -22.50 -59.90
CA LEU A 615 7.05 -23.51 -59.55
C LEU A 615 7.52 -24.99 -59.72
N GLY A 616 6.89 -25.92 -58.99
CA GLY A 616 6.83 -27.36 -59.31
C GLY A 616 6.31 -28.22 -58.14
N ASP A 617 5.41 -29.17 -58.41
CA ASP A 617 4.76 -30.05 -57.40
C ASP A 617 5.65 -31.18 -56.85
N GLN A 618 5.12 -31.82 -55.79
CA GLN A 618 5.41 -33.17 -55.23
C GLN A 618 6.41 -33.34 -54.05
N ALA A 619 5.79 -33.65 -52.91
CA ALA A 619 6.12 -34.71 -51.94
C ALA A 619 7.23 -34.51 -50.88
N SER A 620 6.76 -34.64 -49.63
CA SER A 620 7.46 -35.09 -48.41
C SER A 620 8.38 -34.12 -47.65
N LEU A 621 8.32 -34.31 -46.32
CA LEU A 621 9.26 -33.92 -45.26
C LEU A 621 9.28 -32.46 -44.75
N ASP A 622 9.07 -32.40 -43.42
CA ASP A 622 9.82 -31.67 -42.40
C ASP A 622 9.74 -30.14 -42.25
N ASN A 623 9.26 -29.75 -41.05
CA ASN A 623 9.93 -28.90 -40.04
C ASN A 623 10.78 -27.72 -40.57
N ASN A 624 10.54 -26.48 -40.17
CA ASN A 624 10.25 -25.99 -38.82
C ASN A 624 9.81 -24.50 -38.95
N ARG A 625 8.80 -24.07 -38.18
CA ARG A 625 8.94 -23.23 -36.95
C ARG A 625 9.75 -21.94 -37.14
N ASP A 626 9.09 -20.81 -36.84
CA ASP A 626 9.34 -20.02 -35.63
C ASP A 626 8.15 -19.01 -35.46
N LEU A 627 7.52 -18.83 -34.28
CA LEU A 627 7.89 -17.96 -33.12
C LEU A 627 7.76 -16.44 -33.50
N MET A 628 7.11 -15.52 -32.76
CA MET A 628 6.60 -15.46 -31.37
C MET A 628 5.57 -14.31 -31.15
N SER A 629 4.36 -14.59 -30.63
CA SER A 629 3.95 -14.36 -29.22
C SER A 629 3.53 -12.97 -28.70
N SER A 630 2.48 -12.98 -27.85
CA SER A 630 2.11 -11.98 -26.81
C SER A 630 1.61 -10.60 -27.28
N ASP A 631 0.64 -9.94 -26.64
CA ASP A 631 -0.09 -10.20 -25.39
C ASP A 631 -1.40 -9.38 -25.40
N GLU A 632 -2.56 -9.94 -24.99
CA GLU A 632 -3.60 -9.14 -24.32
C GLU A 632 -4.67 -9.96 -23.55
N CYS A 633 -5.14 -9.33 -22.47
CA CYS A 633 -6.51 -9.40 -21.90
C CYS A 633 -6.97 -10.51 -20.93
N SER A 634 -7.46 -10.01 -19.79
CA SER A 634 -8.72 -10.34 -19.08
C SER A 634 -9.11 -11.77 -18.71
N LEU A 635 -9.54 -11.92 -17.45
CA LEU A 635 -10.55 -12.91 -17.06
C LEU A 635 -11.81 -12.20 -16.55
N SER A 636 -12.89 -12.35 -17.32
CA SER A 636 -14.28 -12.13 -16.90
C SER A 636 -14.94 -13.45 -16.52
N GLU A 637 -16.05 -13.36 -15.80
CA GLU A 637 -16.87 -14.50 -15.37
C GLU A 637 -17.58 -15.16 -16.59
N GLY A 638 -17.95 -16.44 -16.47
CA GLY A 638 -18.44 -17.26 -17.59
C GLY A 638 -19.95 -17.16 -17.89
N PRO A 639 -20.36 -17.42 -19.16
CA PRO A 639 -21.75 -17.58 -19.63
C PRO A 639 -22.16 -19.08 -19.64
N GLU A 640 -23.36 -19.57 -20.03
CA GLU A 640 -24.75 -19.09 -20.21
C GLU A 640 -25.63 -20.37 -20.41
N GLU A 641 -26.97 -20.25 -20.36
CA GLU A 641 -27.87 -21.20 -21.05
C GLU A 641 -28.87 -20.40 -21.93
N LEU A 642 -28.82 -20.68 -23.24
CA LEU A 642 -29.77 -20.27 -24.29
C LEU A 642 -30.87 -21.37 -24.42
N GLU A 643 -32.01 -21.24 -25.10
CA GLU A 643 -32.27 -20.72 -26.46
C GLU A 643 -33.72 -20.19 -26.60
N ASP A 644 -33.89 -19.11 -27.38
CA ASP A 644 -34.80 -18.88 -28.54
C ASP A 644 -36.35 -19.10 -28.41
N ASP A 645 -37.25 -18.47 -29.21
CA ASP A 645 -37.05 -17.66 -30.43
C ASP A 645 -38.17 -16.60 -30.70
N HIS A 646 -37.86 -15.65 -31.60
CA HIS A 646 -38.71 -14.83 -32.49
C HIS A 646 -40.12 -14.31 -32.05
N SER A 647 -40.31 -12.97 -32.03
CA SER A 647 -41.24 -12.20 -32.91
C SER A 647 -41.61 -10.79 -32.37
N LEU A 648 -41.49 -9.75 -33.21
CA LEU A 648 -42.17 -8.44 -33.09
C LEU A 648 -43.54 -8.50 -33.84
N PRO A 649 -44.47 -7.50 -33.83
CA PRO A 649 -44.31 -6.08 -33.46
C PRO A 649 -45.50 -5.36 -32.74
N GLU A 650 -45.32 -4.05 -32.54
CA GLU A 650 -46.30 -2.93 -32.66
C GLU A 650 -47.53 -2.74 -31.73
N ASP A 651 -47.57 -1.51 -31.20
CA ASP A 651 -48.68 -0.53 -31.14
C ASP A 651 -49.82 -0.50 -30.09
N ASP A 652 -50.16 0.78 -29.86
CA ASP A 652 -51.39 1.43 -29.37
C ASP A 652 -51.80 1.55 -27.89
N VAL A 653 -52.01 2.83 -27.53
CA VAL A 653 -52.64 3.36 -26.32
C VAL A 653 -53.99 4.00 -26.72
N PRO A 654 -55.10 3.66 -26.06
CA PRO A 654 -55.90 4.69 -25.37
C PRO A 654 -56.31 4.25 -23.94
N SER A 655 -56.30 5.12 -22.90
CA SER A 655 -57.37 6.08 -22.53
C SER A 655 -58.74 5.40 -22.31
N ASP A 656 -59.48 5.55 -21.20
CA ASP A 656 -59.30 6.36 -19.97
C ASP A 656 -60.19 5.81 -18.82
N GLY A 657 -60.07 6.37 -17.60
CA GLY A 657 -61.27 6.60 -16.77
C GLY A 657 -61.71 5.57 -15.69
N ASN A 658 -60.97 5.53 -14.57
CA ASN A 658 -61.49 5.73 -13.19
C ASN A 658 -62.50 4.74 -12.54
N GLY A 659 -62.18 4.21 -11.34
CA GLY A 659 -63.22 3.75 -10.38
C GLY A 659 -62.90 2.66 -9.32
N GLY A 660 -62.35 3.05 -8.16
CA GLY A 660 -62.81 2.53 -6.84
C GLY A 660 -62.52 1.08 -6.37
N ALA A 661 -61.43 0.93 -5.59
CA ALA A 661 -61.29 0.09 -4.38
C ALA A 661 -61.66 -1.42 -4.39
N ALA A 662 -60.64 -2.30 -4.35
CA ALA A 662 -60.65 -3.57 -3.59
C ALA A 662 -59.22 -4.15 -3.43
N ASN A 663 -59.04 -5.07 -2.48
CA ASN A 663 -57.80 -5.82 -2.24
C ASN A 663 -57.41 -6.69 -3.44
N SER A 664 -56.10 -6.82 -3.71
CA SER A 664 -55.53 -7.97 -4.41
C SER A 664 -54.18 -8.37 -3.81
N GLU A 665 -53.96 -9.68 -3.68
CA GLU A 665 -52.77 -10.26 -3.08
C GLU A 665 -51.62 -10.36 -4.11
N GLY A 666 -50.41 -10.02 -3.68
CA GLY A 666 -49.16 -10.15 -4.46
C GLY A 666 -48.11 -10.95 -3.70
N PRO A 667 -47.13 -11.58 -4.39
CA PRO A 667 -46.52 -12.82 -3.92
C PRO A 667 -45.52 -12.70 -2.76
N LEU A 668 -45.43 -13.80 -2.00
CA LEU A 668 -44.51 -14.01 -0.88
C LEU A 668 -43.04 -13.83 -1.29
N GLN A 669 -42.44 -12.69 -0.92
CA GLN A 669 -41.01 -12.46 -1.09
C GLN A 669 -40.17 -13.13 0.02
N VAL A 670 -39.13 -13.84 -0.40
CA VAL A 670 -38.03 -14.33 0.46
C VAL A 670 -37.23 -13.12 0.96
N PRO A 671 -36.82 -13.04 2.25
CA PRO A 671 -36.11 -11.88 2.78
C PRO A 671 -34.70 -11.77 2.20
N ALA A 672 -34.47 -10.74 1.39
CA ALA A 672 -33.19 -10.47 0.73
C ALA A 672 -32.03 -10.27 1.73
N ARG A 673 -30.82 -10.72 1.35
CA ARG A 673 -29.57 -10.38 2.04
C ARG A 673 -29.40 -8.85 2.07
N ARG A 674 -28.94 -8.31 3.20
CA ARG A 674 -28.65 -6.87 3.32
C ARG A 674 -27.43 -6.51 2.45
N PRO A 675 -27.46 -5.38 1.71
CA PRO A 675 -26.32 -4.93 0.92
C PRO A 675 -25.17 -4.47 1.82
N HIS A 676 -23.93 -4.60 1.35
CA HIS A 676 -22.72 -4.17 2.06
C HIS A 676 -22.69 -2.67 2.37
N PHE A 677 -23.30 -1.84 1.52
CA PHE A 677 -23.44 -0.39 1.72
C PHE A 677 -24.55 0.01 2.72
N GLN A 678 -25.20 -0.93 3.42
CA GLN A 678 -26.19 -0.60 4.45
C GLN A 678 -25.71 0.43 5.49
N PRO A 679 -24.46 0.38 6.01
CA PRO A 679 -23.97 1.40 6.95
C PRO A 679 -23.90 2.81 6.36
N VAL A 680 -23.84 2.95 5.03
CA VAL A 680 -23.92 4.24 4.34
C VAL A 680 -25.36 4.75 4.29
N LEU A 681 -26.31 3.87 4.00
CA LEU A 681 -27.75 4.22 4.01
C LEU A 681 -28.21 4.65 5.41
N ASP A 682 -27.68 4.00 6.45
CA ASP A 682 -28.00 4.31 7.85
C ASP A 682 -27.62 5.77 8.24
N ILE A 683 -26.66 6.41 7.55
CA ILE A 683 -26.30 7.83 7.77
C ILE A 683 -27.50 8.76 7.50
N PHE A 684 -28.28 8.44 6.48
CA PHE A 684 -29.46 9.20 6.06
C PHE A 684 -30.72 8.82 6.86
N GLY A 685 -30.60 7.92 7.83
CA GLY A 685 -31.69 7.48 8.68
C GLY A 685 -32.10 8.52 9.73
N LEU A 686 -33.39 8.51 10.07
CA LEU A 686 -34.07 9.43 10.99
C LEU A 686 -33.31 9.73 12.29
N ASP A 687 -32.76 8.72 12.96
CA ASP A 687 -32.06 8.89 14.24
C ASP A 687 -30.73 9.64 14.09
N ASN A 688 -30.04 9.47 12.96
CA ASN A 688 -28.81 10.20 12.64
C ASN A 688 -29.11 11.64 12.24
N LEU A 689 -30.17 11.88 11.46
CA LEU A 689 -30.66 13.23 11.16
C LEU A 689 -31.04 13.99 12.45
N ARG A 690 -31.82 13.38 13.36
CA ARG A 690 -32.13 13.95 14.69
C ARG A 690 -30.91 14.17 15.58
N LYS A 691 -29.82 13.43 15.37
CA LYS A 691 -28.55 13.64 16.10
C LYS A 691 -27.82 14.85 15.53
N GLN A 692 -27.72 14.97 14.21
CA GLN A 692 -27.06 16.13 13.56
C GLN A 692 -27.84 17.42 13.78
N LEU A 693 -29.18 17.40 13.72
CA LEU A 693 -30.02 18.57 14.02
C LEU A 693 -29.67 19.17 15.38
N ARG A 694 -29.66 18.35 16.45
CA ARG A 694 -29.31 18.81 17.81
C ARG A 694 -27.90 19.37 17.94
N VAL A 695 -26.94 18.88 17.18
CA VAL A 695 -25.58 19.44 17.15
C VAL A 695 -25.61 20.84 16.53
N TYR A 696 -26.34 21.02 15.42
CA TYR A 696 -26.47 22.34 14.78
C TYR A 696 -27.35 23.31 15.57
N GLU A 697 -28.39 22.85 16.26
CA GLU A 697 -29.22 23.67 17.16
C GLU A 697 -28.36 24.21 18.31
N THR A 698 -27.59 23.34 18.98
CA THR A 698 -26.66 23.73 20.05
C THR A 698 -25.62 24.75 19.53
N LEU A 699 -25.10 24.55 18.32
CA LEU A 699 -24.15 25.48 17.71
C LEU A 699 -24.79 26.83 17.40
N ALA A 700 -25.99 26.86 16.79
CA ALA A 700 -26.75 28.06 16.47
C ALA A 700 -27.06 28.88 17.72
N GLU A 701 -27.58 28.25 18.78
CA GLU A 701 -27.80 28.90 20.07
C GLU A 701 -26.51 29.50 20.65
N SER A 702 -25.38 28.79 20.54
CA SER A 702 -24.10 29.29 21.03
C SER A 702 -23.53 30.46 20.21
N VAL A 703 -23.85 30.52 18.91
CA VAL A 703 -23.48 31.62 18.00
C VAL A 703 -24.35 32.85 18.26
N GLU A 704 -25.65 32.67 18.45
CA GLU A 704 -26.61 33.76 18.72
C GLU A 704 -26.39 34.38 20.12
N GLN A 705 -26.05 33.57 21.13
CA GLN A 705 -25.70 34.06 22.47
C GLN A 705 -24.28 34.67 22.53
N GLY A 706 -23.41 34.29 21.58
CA GLY A 706 -22.00 34.65 21.55
C GLY A 706 -21.69 35.86 20.65
N GLY A 707 -22.09 37.07 21.08
CA GLY A 707 -21.68 38.31 20.40
C GLY A 707 -20.16 38.37 20.17
N HIS A 708 -19.73 38.97 19.04
CA HIS A 708 -18.36 38.93 18.50
C HIS A 708 -17.26 39.51 19.42
N GLN A 709 -16.92 38.82 20.51
CA GLN A 709 -15.73 39.09 21.30
C GLN A 709 -14.56 38.25 20.81
N ALA A 710 -13.47 38.91 20.43
CA ALA A 710 -12.22 38.27 20.04
C ALA A 710 -11.68 37.41 21.20
N VAL A 711 -11.57 36.11 20.98
CA VAL A 711 -11.13 35.14 21.98
C VAL A 711 -9.66 35.41 22.33
N THR A 712 -9.41 35.96 23.51
CA THR A 712 -8.05 36.24 23.96
C THR A 712 -7.48 35.06 24.74
N HIS A 713 -6.39 34.48 24.24
CA HIS A 713 -5.60 33.42 24.90
C HIS A 713 -5.10 33.80 26.32
N LYS A 714 -5.19 35.09 26.68
CA LYS A 714 -4.66 35.68 27.91
C LYS A 714 -5.22 35.04 29.18
N SER A 715 -6.52 34.71 29.25
CA SER A 715 -7.11 34.13 30.47
C SER A 715 -6.60 32.71 30.76
N ILE A 716 -6.38 31.90 29.72
CA ILE A 716 -5.83 30.55 29.88
C ILE A 716 -4.33 30.62 30.19
N GLN A 717 -3.58 31.54 29.56
CA GLN A 717 -2.18 31.79 29.92
C GLN A 717 -2.03 32.29 31.37
N ALA A 718 -2.95 33.15 31.83
CA ALA A 718 -3.00 33.60 33.22
C ALA A 718 -3.30 32.44 34.18
N PHE A 719 -4.24 31.55 33.84
CA PHE A 719 -4.50 30.33 34.61
C PHE A 719 -3.27 29.44 34.71
N MET A 720 -2.65 29.08 33.58
CA MET A 720 -1.45 28.23 33.57
C MET A 720 -0.33 28.85 34.41
N LYS A 721 -0.10 30.16 34.29
CA LYS A 721 0.89 30.89 35.11
C LYS A 721 0.54 30.88 36.60
N ALA A 722 -0.70 31.15 36.97
CA ALA A 722 -1.15 31.17 38.36
C ALA A 722 -1.09 29.76 39.00
N PHE A 723 -1.44 28.72 38.24
CA PHE A 723 -1.38 27.33 38.68
C PHE A 723 0.06 26.88 38.92
N SER A 724 0.97 27.17 37.98
CA SER A 724 2.42 26.93 38.13
C SER A 724 3.07 27.71 39.28
N SER A 725 2.46 28.82 39.72
CA SER A 725 2.96 29.64 40.84
C SER A 725 2.59 29.09 42.23
N GLY A 726 1.77 28.02 42.29
CA GLY A 726 1.35 27.39 43.54
C GLY A 726 -0.15 27.04 43.53
N PRO A 727 -0.53 25.76 43.45
CA PRO A 727 -1.95 25.36 43.35
C PRO A 727 -2.80 25.68 44.59
N SER A 728 -2.16 25.96 45.73
CA SER A 728 -2.82 26.41 46.97
C SER A 728 -2.94 27.94 47.10
N SER A 729 -2.52 28.72 46.09
CA SER A 729 -2.54 30.18 46.17
C SER A 729 -3.98 30.73 46.14
N PRO A 730 -4.38 31.62 47.08
CA PRO A 730 -5.68 32.31 47.04
C PRO A 730 -5.90 33.11 45.74
N GLN A 731 -4.81 33.50 45.07
CA GLN A 731 -4.81 34.26 43.82
C GLN A 731 -5.21 33.41 42.61
N LEU A 732 -5.15 32.08 42.70
CA LEU A 732 -5.55 31.14 41.64
C LEU A 732 -7.08 31.08 41.48
N LEU A 733 -7.84 31.17 42.57
CA LEU A 733 -9.30 31.06 42.58
C LEU A 733 -10.02 32.04 41.63
N PRO A 734 -9.75 33.37 41.64
CA PRO A 734 -10.36 34.29 40.68
C PRO A 734 -9.92 34.03 39.23
N VAL A 735 -8.70 33.52 39.01
CA VAL A 735 -8.19 33.21 37.66
C VAL A 735 -8.85 31.96 37.10
N ILE A 736 -9.09 30.92 37.92
CA ILE A 736 -9.91 29.76 37.54
C ILE A 736 -11.33 30.21 37.13
N ALA A 737 -11.97 31.07 37.94
CA ALA A 737 -13.31 31.58 37.63
C ALA A 737 -13.36 32.35 36.30
N GLN A 738 -12.30 33.11 35.97
CA GLN A 738 -12.17 33.83 34.70
C GLN A 738 -11.76 32.94 33.51
N MET A 739 -11.18 31.76 33.75
CA MET A 739 -10.78 30.83 32.70
C MET A 739 -12.00 30.16 32.03
N TRP A 740 -13.01 29.75 32.79
CA TRP A 740 -14.14 28.97 32.27
C TRP A 740 -14.92 29.66 31.13
N PRO A 741 -15.23 30.97 31.19
CA PRO A 741 -15.82 31.69 30.05
C PRO A 741 -14.94 31.69 28.80
N SER A 742 -13.62 31.81 28.94
CA SER A 742 -12.67 31.75 27.82
C SER A 742 -12.51 30.34 27.24
N HIS A 743 -12.56 29.31 28.09
CA HIS A 743 -12.59 27.91 27.66
C HIS A 743 -13.87 27.61 26.85
N ALA A 744 -15.03 28.06 27.33
CA ALA A 744 -16.28 27.95 26.59
C ALA A 744 -16.24 28.71 25.25
N ALA A 745 -15.60 29.88 25.20
CA ALA A 745 -15.42 30.63 23.96
C ALA A 745 -14.50 29.92 22.93
N LEU A 746 -13.44 29.25 23.40
CA LEU A 746 -12.58 28.44 22.53
C LEU A 746 -13.30 27.19 22.01
N ALA A 747 -14.10 26.52 22.84
CA ALA A 747 -14.93 25.39 22.39
C ALA A 747 -15.88 25.82 21.26
N ARG A 748 -16.62 26.92 21.44
CA ARG A 748 -17.47 27.51 20.38
C ARG A 748 -16.69 27.84 19.10
N SER A 749 -15.48 28.40 19.22
CA SER A 749 -14.62 28.68 18.07
C SER A 749 -14.15 27.41 17.35
N SER A 750 -13.95 26.31 18.07
CA SER A 750 -13.57 25.02 17.49
C SER A 750 -14.73 24.43 16.69
N ASP A 751 -15.95 24.47 17.23
CA ASP A 751 -17.15 23.94 16.57
C ASP A 751 -17.48 24.73 15.28
N LEU A 752 -17.29 26.06 15.30
CA LEU A 752 -17.38 26.91 14.11
C LEU A 752 -16.33 26.59 13.04
N VAL A 753 -15.12 26.15 13.44
CA VAL A 753 -14.08 25.71 12.51
C VAL A 753 -14.44 24.35 11.88
N ASP A 754 -15.01 23.40 12.64
CA ASP A 754 -15.50 22.15 12.05
C ASP A 754 -16.66 22.38 11.07
N LEU A 755 -17.61 23.27 11.40
CA LEU A 755 -18.67 23.66 10.47
C LEU A 755 -18.09 24.26 9.18
N LYS A 756 -17.16 25.22 9.28
CA LYS A 756 -16.45 25.78 8.11
C LYS A 756 -15.75 24.68 7.30
N LEU A 757 -15.10 23.72 7.94
CA LEU A 757 -14.44 22.61 7.26
C LEU A 757 -15.42 21.70 6.52
N ARG A 758 -16.60 21.41 7.10
CA ARG A 758 -17.69 20.67 6.43
C ARG A 758 -18.21 21.44 5.20
N LEU A 759 -18.37 22.75 5.29
CA LEU A 759 -18.83 23.59 4.18
C LEU A 759 -17.85 23.57 2.98
N HIS A 760 -16.54 23.65 3.23
CA HIS A 760 -15.53 23.48 2.17
C HIS A 760 -15.57 22.06 1.57
N ARG A 761 -15.78 21.02 2.39
CA ARG A 761 -15.96 19.64 1.92
C ARG A 761 -17.19 19.49 1.03
N ARG A 762 -18.33 20.12 1.38
CA ARG A 762 -19.54 20.20 0.55
C ARG A 762 -19.25 20.85 -0.80
N GLN A 763 -18.56 21.99 -0.81
CA GLN A 763 -18.16 22.67 -2.05
C GLN A 763 -17.29 21.78 -2.95
N LEU A 764 -16.24 21.14 -2.41
CA LEU A 764 -15.38 20.22 -3.16
C LEU A 764 -16.16 19.04 -3.77
N MET A 765 -17.08 18.45 -3.01
CA MET A 765 -17.95 17.37 -3.49
C MET A 765 -18.88 17.83 -4.63
N LEU A 766 -19.50 19.01 -4.50
CA LEU A 766 -20.37 19.58 -5.53
C LEU A 766 -19.60 20.00 -6.78
N CYS A 767 -18.44 20.64 -6.66
CA CYS A 767 -17.61 21.03 -7.80
C CYS A 767 -17.07 19.80 -8.58
N SER A 768 -16.72 18.72 -7.87
CA SER A 768 -16.36 17.46 -8.53
C SER A 768 -17.56 16.86 -9.27
N ALA A 769 -18.74 16.83 -8.64
CA ALA A 769 -19.97 16.42 -9.30
C ALA A 769 -20.30 17.29 -10.53
N ALA A 770 -20.05 18.61 -10.46
CA ALA A 770 -20.28 19.55 -11.56
C ALA A 770 -19.49 19.18 -12.82
N ALA A 771 -18.17 19.05 -12.68
CA ALA A 771 -17.29 18.72 -13.79
C ALA A 771 -17.68 17.39 -14.43
N TRP A 772 -17.88 16.35 -13.60
CA TRP A 772 -18.22 15.01 -14.11
C TRP A 772 -19.62 14.94 -14.72
N TYR A 773 -20.62 15.65 -14.18
CA TYR A 773 -21.95 15.74 -14.79
C TYR A 773 -21.89 16.47 -16.13
N TRP A 774 -21.16 17.59 -16.20
CA TRP A 774 -20.96 18.34 -17.43
C TRP A 774 -20.35 17.46 -18.54
N LEU A 775 -19.28 16.73 -18.25
CA LEU A 775 -18.65 15.85 -19.23
C LEU A 775 -19.53 14.63 -19.57
N THR A 776 -19.94 13.86 -18.57
CA THR A 776 -20.51 12.51 -18.80
C THR A 776 -22.02 12.48 -19.03
N GLN A 777 -22.75 13.56 -18.75
CA GLN A 777 -24.19 13.67 -18.99
C GLN A 777 -24.50 14.77 -20.01
N TYR A 778 -24.09 16.01 -19.74
CA TYR A 778 -24.42 17.16 -20.61
C TYR A 778 -23.72 17.08 -21.98
N CYS A 779 -22.38 16.98 -22.00
CA CYS A 779 -21.63 16.84 -23.24
C CYS A 779 -22.00 15.53 -23.96
N ALA A 780 -22.19 14.42 -23.24
CA ALA A 780 -22.59 13.14 -23.84
C ALA A 780 -23.93 13.24 -24.58
N SER A 781 -24.95 13.82 -23.94
CA SER A 781 -26.28 14.01 -24.55
C SER A 781 -26.23 14.99 -25.73
N ARG A 782 -25.48 16.09 -25.60
CA ARG A 782 -25.31 17.08 -26.69
C ARG A 782 -24.54 16.50 -27.87
N CYS A 783 -23.47 15.75 -27.65
CA CYS A 783 -22.76 15.00 -28.70
C CYS A 783 -23.69 14.05 -29.44
N LYS A 784 -24.51 13.27 -28.70
CA LYS A 784 -25.45 12.33 -29.32
C LYS A 784 -26.45 13.05 -30.23
N ALA A 785 -27.05 14.15 -29.75
CA ALA A 785 -27.98 14.95 -30.55
C ALA A 785 -27.32 15.56 -31.81
N ILE A 786 -26.11 16.11 -31.67
CA ILE A 786 -25.34 16.65 -32.81
C ILE A 786 -25.08 15.55 -33.84
N VAL A 787 -24.55 14.40 -33.41
CA VAL A 787 -24.17 13.31 -34.35
C VAL A 787 -25.41 12.68 -35.01
N GLN A 788 -26.54 12.56 -34.30
CA GLN A 788 -27.80 12.12 -34.90
C GLN A 788 -28.32 13.08 -35.98
N ASN A 789 -28.16 14.40 -35.79
CA ASN A 789 -28.48 15.39 -36.83
C ASN A 789 -27.52 15.27 -38.03
N LEU A 790 -26.22 15.02 -37.82
CA LEU A 790 -25.25 14.83 -38.90
C LEU A 790 -25.53 13.57 -39.74
N ILE A 791 -25.96 12.48 -39.10
CA ILE A 791 -26.39 11.25 -39.79
C ILE A 791 -27.67 11.53 -40.61
N SER A 792 -28.69 12.14 -39.98
CA SER A 792 -29.99 12.40 -40.61
C SER A 792 -29.91 13.34 -41.82
N ASN A 793 -28.95 14.28 -41.81
CA ASN A 793 -28.74 15.25 -42.89
C ASN A 793 -27.70 14.81 -43.94
N GLY A 794 -27.32 13.53 -43.97
CA GLY A 794 -26.44 12.97 -45.00
C GLY A 794 -24.99 13.46 -44.97
N GLY A 795 -24.52 14.01 -43.84
CA GLY A 795 -23.14 14.47 -43.66
C GLY A 795 -22.70 15.67 -44.51
N GLY A 796 -23.63 16.45 -45.06
CA GLY A 796 -23.31 17.61 -45.89
C GLY A 796 -22.80 18.84 -45.10
N ASP A 797 -21.93 19.63 -45.72
CA ASP A 797 -21.25 20.81 -45.14
C ASP A 797 -22.17 21.97 -44.66
N ALA A 798 -23.50 21.83 -44.79
CA ALA A 798 -24.49 22.87 -44.48
C ALA A 798 -24.67 23.19 -42.98
N VAL A 799 -23.96 22.50 -42.07
CA VAL A 799 -23.97 22.76 -40.61
C VAL A 799 -22.83 23.73 -40.19
N ALA A 800 -22.00 24.18 -41.14
CA ALA A 800 -20.78 24.96 -40.85
C ALA A 800 -20.99 26.41 -40.34
N GLU A 801 -22.23 26.91 -40.21
CA GLU A 801 -22.53 28.25 -39.68
C GLU A 801 -22.97 28.28 -38.19
N GLU A 802 -22.97 27.16 -37.47
CA GLU A 802 -23.15 27.19 -36.00
C GLU A 802 -21.82 27.43 -35.26
N ASP A 803 -21.75 28.54 -34.53
CA ASP A 803 -20.58 29.03 -33.76
C ASP A 803 -20.25 28.17 -32.51
N ASP A 804 -20.85 26.98 -32.36
CA ASP A 804 -20.64 26.08 -31.24
C ASP A 804 -19.40 25.19 -31.42
N TRP A 805 -18.42 25.34 -30.54
CA TRP A 805 -17.20 24.56 -30.56
C TRP A 805 -17.44 23.04 -30.45
N LEU A 806 -18.49 22.62 -29.73
CA LEU A 806 -18.78 21.20 -29.54
C LEU A 806 -19.35 20.59 -30.83
N THR A 807 -20.20 21.33 -31.55
CA THR A 807 -20.65 20.95 -32.90
C THR A 807 -19.47 20.81 -33.86
N ARG A 808 -18.55 21.79 -33.88
CA ARG A 808 -17.33 21.72 -34.71
C ARG A 808 -16.46 20.50 -34.38
N LEU A 809 -16.29 20.18 -33.10
CA LEU A 809 -15.52 19.00 -32.66
C LEU A 809 -16.22 17.68 -33.04
N CYS A 810 -17.53 17.57 -32.80
CA CYS A 810 -18.30 16.39 -33.19
C CYS A 810 -18.26 16.15 -34.70
N HIS A 811 -18.38 17.21 -35.50
CA HIS A 811 -18.24 17.13 -36.96
C HIS A 811 -16.85 16.65 -37.37
N ALA A 812 -15.79 17.27 -36.84
CA ALA A 812 -14.41 16.92 -37.18
C ALA A 812 -14.04 15.46 -36.83
N VAL A 813 -14.58 14.92 -35.72
CA VAL A 813 -14.42 13.51 -35.34
C VAL A 813 -15.31 12.60 -36.21
N TYR A 814 -16.55 12.99 -36.50
CA TYR A 814 -17.46 12.25 -37.39
C TYR A 814 -16.87 12.07 -38.79
N SER A 815 -16.36 13.13 -39.42
CA SER A 815 -15.72 13.09 -40.75
C SER A 815 -14.44 12.25 -40.81
N ALA A 816 -13.77 12.03 -39.68
CA ALA A 816 -12.63 11.13 -39.58
C ALA A 816 -13.06 9.67 -39.39
N VAL A 817 -14.01 9.41 -38.49
CA VAL A 817 -14.55 8.07 -38.22
C VAL A 817 -15.24 7.48 -39.46
N CYS A 818 -16.18 8.21 -40.06
CA CYS A 818 -16.87 7.80 -41.28
C CYS A 818 -15.90 7.70 -42.47
N GLY A 819 -14.93 8.61 -42.54
CA GLY A 819 -13.88 8.60 -43.57
C GLY A 819 -12.76 7.57 -43.35
N ARG A 820 -12.82 6.75 -42.29
CA ARG A 820 -11.78 5.78 -41.88
C ARG A 820 -10.37 6.36 -41.76
N ARG A 821 -10.25 7.62 -41.35
CA ARG A 821 -8.97 8.33 -41.20
C ARG A 821 -8.56 8.42 -39.73
N GLN A 822 -7.25 8.41 -39.49
CA GLN A 822 -6.71 8.89 -38.21
C GLN A 822 -6.84 10.41 -38.14
N GLY A 823 -7.18 10.95 -36.97
CA GLY A 823 -7.34 12.38 -36.74
C GLY A 823 -6.47 12.86 -35.60
N ASN A 824 -5.63 13.87 -35.86
CA ASN A 824 -4.94 14.64 -34.82
C ASN A 824 -5.64 15.98 -34.70
N TYR A 825 -6.11 16.30 -33.49
CA TYR A 825 -6.88 17.50 -33.20
C TYR A 825 -6.16 18.31 -32.13
N ASP A 826 -5.92 19.60 -32.36
CA ASP A 826 -5.48 20.52 -31.31
C ASP A 826 -6.72 21.02 -30.56
N ALA A 827 -6.72 20.93 -29.23
CA ALA A 827 -7.82 21.43 -28.41
C ALA A 827 -8.05 22.92 -28.64
N GLY A 828 -7.01 23.68 -28.97
CA GLY A 828 -7.04 25.12 -29.24
C GLY A 828 -7.85 25.55 -30.47
N ASP A 829 -8.12 24.63 -31.40
CA ASP A 829 -8.99 24.90 -32.56
C ASP A 829 -10.48 24.93 -32.18
N PHE A 830 -10.82 24.29 -31.04
CA PHE A 830 -12.19 24.16 -30.54
C PHE A 830 -12.40 25.00 -29.27
N LEU A 831 -11.52 24.85 -28.28
CA LEU A 831 -11.59 25.49 -26.97
C LEU A 831 -10.63 26.69 -26.90
N GLU A 832 -11.18 27.90 -26.97
CA GLU A 832 -10.40 29.14 -27.03
C GLU A 832 -9.40 29.31 -25.88
N HIS A 833 -9.77 28.90 -24.66
CA HIS A 833 -8.89 28.96 -23.49
C HIS A 833 -7.70 27.97 -23.54
N LEU A 834 -7.69 27.04 -24.50
CA LEU A 834 -6.58 26.12 -24.78
C LEU A 834 -5.79 26.52 -26.03
N LYS A 835 -6.15 27.63 -26.68
CA LYS A 835 -5.52 28.08 -27.93
C LYS A 835 -4.04 28.39 -27.72
N GLY A 836 -3.18 27.70 -28.49
CA GLY A 836 -1.73 27.78 -28.37
C GLY A 836 -1.11 26.89 -27.29
N LEU A 837 -1.91 26.20 -26.46
CA LEU A 837 -1.40 25.34 -25.38
C LEU A 837 -0.80 24.00 -25.87
N ASP A 838 -0.90 23.65 -27.16
CA ASP A 838 -0.44 22.36 -27.75
C ASP A 838 -1.05 21.13 -27.05
N VAL A 839 -2.29 21.27 -26.60
CA VAL A 839 -3.07 20.21 -25.98
C VAL A 839 -3.69 19.38 -27.11
N LYS A 840 -2.94 18.41 -27.62
CA LYS A 840 -3.36 17.56 -28.75
C LYS A 840 -4.09 16.31 -28.29
N GLY A 841 -5.06 15.87 -29.09
CA GLY A 841 -5.74 14.59 -28.92
C GLY A 841 -5.82 13.82 -30.23
N HIS A 842 -5.61 12.52 -30.14
CA HIS A 842 -5.57 11.61 -31.29
C HIS A 842 -6.81 10.70 -31.33
N VAL A 843 -7.41 10.53 -32.51
CA VAL A 843 -8.45 9.54 -32.80
C VAL A 843 -7.88 8.51 -33.78
N GLN A 844 -7.83 7.26 -33.34
CA GLN A 844 -7.30 6.14 -34.12
C GLN A 844 -8.27 5.70 -35.23
N CYS A 845 -7.71 5.12 -36.30
CA CYS A 845 -8.49 4.57 -37.40
C CYS A 845 -9.28 3.33 -36.94
N PRO A 846 -10.60 3.24 -37.22
CA PRO A 846 -11.39 2.05 -36.92
C PRO A 846 -10.96 0.79 -37.71
N ARG A 847 -10.45 -0.25 -37.03
CA ARG A 847 -10.15 -1.57 -37.65
C ARG A 847 -11.40 -2.33 -38.11
N LYS A 848 -12.52 -2.18 -37.40
CA LYS A 848 -13.87 -2.63 -37.78
C LYS A 848 -14.86 -1.49 -37.51
N LEU A 849 -15.88 -1.36 -38.34
CA LEU A 849 -16.97 -0.37 -38.22
C LEU A 849 -18.32 -1.10 -38.22
N GLU A 850 -19.10 -0.86 -37.18
CA GLU A 850 -20.53 -1.12 -37.17
C GLU A 850 -21.26 -0.07 -38.02
N GLU A 851 -22.49 -0.34 -38.43
CA GLU A 851 -23.28 0.61 -39.24
C GLU A 851 -23.71 1.86 -38.45
N ASP A 852 -23.76 1.80 -37.11
CA ASP A 852 -24.00 2.96 -36.25
C ASP A 852 -22.69 3.64 -35.81
N TYR A 853 -22.38 4.77 -36.45
CA TYR A 853 -21.22 5.60 -36.14
C TYR A 853 -21.38 6.42 -34.84
N ALA A 854 -22.60 6.61 -34.33
CA ALA A 854 -22.89 7.61 -33.30
C ALA A 854 -22.25 7.30 -31.93
N PRO A 855 -22.31 6.07 -31.38
CA PRO A 855 -21.68 5.74 -30.10
C PRO A 855 -20.16 5.96 -30.13
N ARG A 856 -19.52 5.63 -31.26
CA ARG A 856 -18.07 5.70 -31.43
C ARG A 856 -17.54 7.13 -31.56
N VAL A 857 -18.29 8.00 -32.24
CA VAL A 857 -17.97 9.43 -32.31
C VAL A 857 -18.16 10.08 -30.94
N CYS A 858 -19.28 9.82 -30.26
CA CYS A 858 -19.52 10.33 -28.91
C CYS A 858 -18.42 9.87 -27.93
N SER A 859 -18.03 8.60 -27.95
CA SER A 859 -16.96 8.05 -27.10
C SER A 859 -15.61 8.74 -27.34
N ASN A 860 -15.23 8.97 -28.61
CA ASN A 860 -14.00 9.69 -28.93
C ASN A 860 -14.04 11.16 -28.54
N VAL A 861 -15.15 11.87 -28.78
CA VAL A 861 -15.29 13.29 -28.37
C VAL A 861 -15.21 13.41 -26.84
N LEU A 862 -15.88 12.54 -26.09
CA LEU A 862 -15.82 12.54 -24.62
C LEU A 862 -14.43 12.18 -24.10
N ARG A 863 -13.70 11.27 -24.76
CA ARG A 863 -12.31 10.97 -24.41
C ARG A 863 -11.39 12.16 -24.68
N LEU A 864 -11.48 12.78 -25.85
CA LEU A 864 -10.72 13.99 -26.18
C LEU A 864 -10.95 15.09 -25.12
N LEU A 865 -12.21 15.36 -24.76
CA LEU A 865 -12.53 16.35 -23.73
C LEU A 865 -12.05 15.96 -22.34
N ARG A 866 -12.07 14.67 -22.00
CA ARG A 866 -11.50 14.15 -20.75
C ARG A 866 -9.99 14.42 -20.68
N ASP A 867 -9.28 14.11 -21.76
CA ASP A 867 -7.84 14.21 -21.86
C ASP A 867 -7.41 15.70 -21.88
N TRP A 868 -8.06 16.52 -22.71
CA TRP A 868 -7.76 17.95 -22.88
C TRP A 868 -8.02 18.80 -21.62
N LEU A 869 -9.06 18.46 -20.86
CA LEU A 869 -9.42 19.18 -19.63
C LEU A 869 -8.87 18.48 -18.37
N ALA A 870 -7.91 17.55 -18.53
CA ALA A 870 -7.22 16.83 -17.46
C ALA A 870 -8.16 16.20 -16.41
N PHE A 871 -9.27 15.61 -16.86
CA PHE A 871 -10.25 14.98 -15.97
C PHE A 871 -9.63 13.79 -15.21
N PRO A 872 -9.78 13.71 -13.87
CA PRO A 872 -9.10 12.69 -13.07
C PRO A 872 -9.48 11.24 -13.39
N ASN A 873 -8.82 10.29 -12.73
CA ASN A 873 -9.06 8.85 -12.92
C ASN A 873 -10.49 8.41 -12.49
N ASN A 874 -10.89 7.19 -12.90
CA ASN A 874 -12.24 6.65 -12.66
C ASN A 874 -12.64 6.56 -11.17
N THR A 875 -11.69 6.61 -10.22
CA THR A 875 -12.02 6.69 -8.79
C THR A 875 -12.71 8.00 -8.45
N GLU A 876 -12.22 9.13 -8.95
CA GLU A 876 -12.83 10.43 -8.70
C GLU A 876 -14.17 10.57 -9.45
N MET A 877 -14.30 9.95 -10.63
CA MET A 877 -15.58 9.82 -11.32
C MET A 877 -16.61 9.09 -10.45
N LEU A 878 -16.27 7.95 -9.85
CA LEU A 878 -17.17 7.25 -8.92
C LEU A 878 -17.52 8.09 -7.68
N ARG A 879 -16.59 8.89 -7.17
CA ARG A 879 -16.86 9.83 -6.07
C ARG A 879 -17.86 10.91 -6.45
N ALA A 880 -17.73 11.46 -7.65
CA ALA A 880 -18.67 12.43 -8.19
C ALA A 880 -20.05 11.80 -8.42
N TYR A 881 -20.13 10.59 -8.98
CA TYR A 881 -21.39 9.87 -9.16
C TYR A 881 -22.07 9.51 -7.83
N PHE A 882 -21.32 9.14 -6.79
CA PHE A 882 -21.86 9.01 -5.42
C PHE A 882 -22.57 10.30 -4.95
N VAL A 883 -21.97 11.47 -5.19
CA VAL A 883 -22.59 12.77 -4.87
C VAL A 883 -23.83 13.02 -5.72
N MET A 884 -23.79 12.70 -7.03
CA MET A 884 -24.95 12.83 -7.92
C MET A 884 -26.13 11.97 -7.46
N TYR A 885 -25.94 10.69 -7.13
CA TYR A 885 -27.01 9.83 -6.63
C TYR A 885 -27.59 10.34 -5.30
N VAL A 886 -26.75 10.80 -4.38
CA VAL A 886 -27.18 11.33 -3.07
C VAL A 886 -27.96 12.63 -3.21
N VAL A 887 -27.41 13.64 -3.90
CA VAL A 887 -28.05 14.95 -4.07
C VAL A 887 -29.28 14.86 -4.98
N GLY A 888 -29.21 14.09 -6.06
CA GLY A 888 -30.32 13.88 -6.99
C GLY A 888 -31.52 13.15 -6.36
N SER A 889 -31.26 12.19 -5.45
CA SER A 889 -32.34 11.48 -4.75
C SER A 889 -33.00 12.32 -3.65
N PHE A 890 -32.21 13.06 -2.86
CA PHE A 890 -32.73 13.79 -1.70
C PHE A 890 -33.10 15.25 -1.99
N ARG A 891 -32.71 15.78 -3.15
CA ARG A 891 -32.97 17.17 -3.61
C ARG A 891 -32.54 18.26 -2.61
N ASN A 892 -31.55 17.95 -1.77
CA ASN A 892 -30.97 18.86 -0.77
C ASN A 892 -29.46 18.59 -0.67
N SER A 893 -28.61 19.60 -0.84
CA SER A 893 -27.15 19.45 -0.78
C SER A 893 -26.55 19.53 0.62
N ASP A 894 -27.30 20.02 1.62
CA ASP A 894 -26.84 20.02 3.02
C ASP A 894 -26.77 18.60 3.58
N VAL A 895 -27.36 17.62 2.90
CA VAL A 895 -27.14 16.20 3.17
C VAL A 895 -25.66 15.80 3.10
N LEU A 896 -24.84 16.55 2.34
CA LEU A 896 -23.39 16.36 2.25
C LEU A 896 -22.62 16.90 3.46
N LEU A 897 -23.27 17.68 4.35
CA LEU A 897 -22.69 18.18 5.61
C LEU A 897 -22.89 17.18 6.77
N LEU A 898 -23.73 16.15 6.57
CA LEU A 898 -23.97 15.11 7.57
C LEU A 898 -22.67 14.36 7.89
N ASP A 899 -22.49 14.08 9.18
CA ASP A 899 -21.37 13.30 9.69
C ASP A 899 -21.27 11.93 8.99
N GLY A 900 -20.05 11.51 8.67
CA GLY A 900 -19.76 10.32 7.88
C GLY A 900 -19.78 10.49 6.36
N VAL A 901 -20.57 11.41 5.77
CA VAL A 901 -20.72 11.50 4.29
C VAL A 901 -19.40 11.82 3.58
N TRP A 902 -18.59 12.73 4.13
CA TRP A 902 -17.25 13.02 3.59
C TRP A 902 -16.31 11.79 3.64
N LYS A 903 -16.43 10.94 4.66
CA LYS A 903 -15.63 9.71 4.74
C LYS A 903 -16.05 8.75 3.63
N VAL A 904 -17.35 8.55 3.43
CA VAL A 904 -17.87 7.72 2.34
C VAL A 904 -17.42 8.25 0.98
N TYR A 905 -17.51 9.57 0.74
CA TYR A 905 -16.96 10.22 -0.46
C TYR A 905 -15.47 9.90 -0.68
N ARG A 906 -14.63 9.96 0.36
CA ARG A 906 -13.20 9.59 0.24
C ARG A 906 -13.00 8.09 -0.02
N GLU A 907 -13.87 7.24 0.50
CA GLU A 907 -13.72 5.78 0.55
C GLU A 907 -14.75 4.99 -0.30
N VAL A 908 -15.35 5.60 -1.33
CA VAL A 908 -16.46 5.01 -2.14
C VAL A 908 -16.21 3.56 -2.58
N LYS A 909 -14.99 3.20 -3.03
CA LYS A 909 -14.66 1.81 -3.40
C LYS A 909 -14.94 0.81 -2.26
N ALA A 910 -14.48 1.12 -1.05
CA ALA A 910 -14.64 0.24 0.11
C ALA A 910 -16.03 0.39 0.77
N SER A 911 -16.54 1.62 0.86
CA SER A 911 -17.79 1.92 1.59
C SER A 911 -19.06 1.67 0.79
N VAL A 912 -19.01 1.79 -0.54
CA VAL A 912 -20.19 1.71 -1.42
C VAL A 912 -20.10 0.53 -2.40
N LEU A 913 -18.91 0.14 -2.85
CA LEU A 913 -18.73 -0.98 -3.78
C LEU A 913 -18.18 -2.27 -3.13
N GLY A 914 -17.66 -2.21 -1.91
CA GLY A 914 -17.13 -3.37 -1.19
C GLY A 914 -15.83 -3.94 -1.78
N VAL A 915 -15.23 -3.28 -2.76
CA VAL A 915 -14.03 -3.73 -3.48
C VAL A 915 -12.74 -3.17 -2.89
N ASP A 916 -11.72 -4.02 -2.87
CA ASP A 916 -10.42 -3.69 -2.30
C ASP A 916 -9.61 -2.73 -3.21
N LYS A 917 -8.57 -2.11 -2.66
CA LYS A 917 -7.86 -0.98 -3.30
C LYS A 917 -7.22 -1.27 -4.67
N LYS A 918 -7.12 -2.55 -5.08
CA LYS A 918 -6.39 -3.02 -6.27
C LYS A 918 -7.22 -3.22 -7.55
N HIS A 919 -8.54 -3.09 -7.55
CA HIS A 919 -9.32 -3.26 -8.79
C HIS A 919 -8.95 -2.21 -9.85
N ARG A 920 -8.47 -2.71 -11.01
CA ARG A 920 -8.01 -1.90 -12.16
C ARG A 920 -9.17 -1.36 -13.01
N TYR A 921 -10.28 -2.09 -13.09
CA TYR A 921 -11.47 -1.70 -13.85
C TYR A 921 -12.56 -1.20 -12.91
N LEU A 922 -12.98 0.05 -13.11
CA LEU A 922 -14.02 0.71 -12.32
C LEU A 922 -14.94 1.47 -13.25
N GLN A 923 -16.22 1.08 -13.25
CA GLN A 923 -17.27 1.62 -14.11
C GLN A 923 -18.42 2.19 -13.28
N VAL A 924 -19.13 3.18 -13.84
CA VAL A 924 -20.22 3.88 -13.14
C VAL A 924 -21.35 2.95 -12.72
N HIS A 925 -21.73 1.98 -13.57
CA HIS A 925 -22.86 1.08 -13.33
C HIS A 925 -22.73 0.28 -12.02
N MET A 926 -21.51 0.09 -11.50
CA MET A 926 -21.27 -0.58 -10.22
C MET A 926 -21.95 0.15 -9.04
N LEU A 927 -22.25 1.45 -9.19
CA LEU A 927 -22.98 2.25 -8.20
C LEU A 927 -24.51 2.17 -8.33
N ASP A 928 -25.07 1.60 -9.39
CA ASP A 928 -26.53 1.56 -9.59
C ASP A 928 -27.31 0.83 -8.49
N PRO A 929 -26.82 -0.29 -7.90
CA PRO A 929 -27.47 -0.90 -6.74
C PRO A 929 -27.55 0.05 -5.54
N PHE A 930 -26.52 0.89 -5.33
CA PHE A 930 -26.52 1.93 -4.31
C PHE A 930 -27.48 3.07 -4.68
N GLY A 931 -27.43 3.58 -5.91
CA GLY A 931 -28.34 4.63 -6.40
C GLY A 931 -29.82 4.22 -6.38
N ALA A 932 -30.13 2.93 -6.60
CA ALA A 932 -31.46 2.37 -6.42
C ALA A 932 -31.88 2.28 -4.95
N ALA A 933 -30.95 1.95 -4.04
CA ALA A 933 -31.24 1.89 -2.61
C ALA A 933 -31.42 3.29 -1.98
N VAL A 934 -30.61 4.28 -2.38
CA VAL A 934 -30.73 5.68 -1.91
C VAL A 934 -32.09 6.27 -2.31
N ARG A 935 -32.56 6.04 -3.55
CA ARG A 935 -33.90 6.46 -4.01
C ARG A 935 -35.06 5.83 -3.25
N ARG A 936 -34.85 4.70 -2.56
CA ARG A 936 -35.86 4.01 -1.74
C ARG A 936 -35.87 4.45 -0.27
N LEU A 937 -34.97 5.34 0.14
CA LEU A 937 -34.95 5.85 1.52
C LEU A 937 -36.07 6.87 1.76
N PRO A 938 -36.67 6.92 2.97
CA PRO A 938 -37.69 7.90 3.31
C PRO A 938 -37.26 9.36 3.04
N LEU A 939 -35.98 9.69 3.23
CA LEU A 939 -35.42 11.02 2.95
C LEU A 939 -35.58 11.46 1.48
N ALA A 940 -35.74 10.54 0.52
CA ALA A 940 -36.03 10.86 -0.88
C ALA A 940 -37.52 11.14 -1.15
N THR A 941 -38.40 10.86 -0.18
CA THR A 941 -39.84 11.12 -0.27
C THR A 941 -40.16 12.49 0.31
N ALA A 942 -40.68 13.40 -0.52
CA ALA A 942 -41.16 14.70 -0.05
C ALA A 942 -42.29 14.54 0.98
N GLY A 943 -42.19 15.26 2.10
CA GLY A 943 -43.14 15.14 3.23
C GLY A 943 -42.89 13.94 4.15
N SER A 944 -41.75 13.25 4.03
CA SER A 944 -41.29 12.31 5.06
C SER A 944 -40.73 13.05 6.29
N GLN A 945 -40.75 12.37 7.44
CA GLN A 945 -40.20 12.95 8.68
C GLN A 945 -38.69 13.21 8.55
N GLU A 946 -37.97 12.39 7.79
CA GLU A 946 -36.57 12.56 7.44
C GLU A 946 -36.35 13.83 6.59
N ALA A 947 -37.19 14.08 5.58
CA ALA A 947 -37.12 15.29 4.77
C ALA A 947 -37.42 16.56 5.58
N ASP A 948 -38.41 16.52 6.49
CA ASP A 948 -38.74 17.62 7.39
C ASP A 948 -37.55 17.97 8.31
N ILE A 949 -36.89 16.96 8.89
CA ILE A 949 -35.73 17.16 9.76
C ILE A 949 -34.52 17.64 8.95
N MET A 950 -34.35 17.18 7.71
CA MET A 950 -33.30 17.70 6.82
C MET A 950 -33.55 19.18 6.47
N SER A 951 -34.82 19.59 6.32
CA SER A 951 -35.22 21.00 6.17
C SER A 951 -34.94 21.84 7.44
N GLN A 952 -35.14 21.26 8.64
CA GLN A 952 -34.77 21.91 9.91
C GLN A 952 -33.25 22.04 10.07
N ILE A 953 -32.47 21.03 9.70
CA ILE A 953 -30.99 21.09 9.65
C ILE A 953 -30.57 22.23 8.73
N SER A 954 -31.11 22.26 7.52
CA SER A 954 -30.89 23.31 6.53
C SER A 954 -31.19 24.72 7.05
N HIS A 955 -32.31 24.93 7.75
CA HIS A 955 -32.65 26.23 8.34
C HIS A 955 -31.72 26.61 9.50
N THR A 956 -31.32 25.65 10.32
CA THR A 956 -30.41 25.86 11.46
C THR A 956 -28.98 26.15 11.00
N LEU A 957 -28.53 25.57 9.89
CA LEU A 957 -27.25 25.88 9.27
C LEU A 957 -27.18 27.34 8.77
N GLU A 958 -28.27 27.87 8.22
CA GLU A 958 -28.34 29.28 7.78
C GLU A 958 -28.21 30.25 8.97
N ARG A 959 -28.74 29.88 10.15
CA ARG A 959 -28.52 30.64 11.41
C ARG A 959 -27.06 30.62 11.86
N CYS A 960 -26.35 29.51 11.66
CA CYS A 960 -24.93 29.39 11.98
C CYS A 960 -23.99 30.12 11.00
N ALA A 961 -24.35 30.19 9.72
CA ALA A 961 -23.53 30.75 8.66
C ALA A 961 -24.38 31.39 7.53
N PRO A 962 -24.88 32.62 7.73
CA PRO A 962 -25.76 33.28 6.78
C PRO A 962 -25.13 33.49 5.39
N GLY A 963 -25.93 33.35 4.34
CA GLY A 963 -25.56 33.63 2.95
C GLY A 963 -24.83 32.49 2.22
N ILE A 964 -24.68 31.30 2.85
CA ILE A 964 -23.82 30.23 2.32
C ILE A 964 -24.53 29.27 1.34
N ARG A 965 -25.83 29.48 1.09
CA ARG A 965 -26.69 28.64 0.23
C ARG A 965 -26.89 29.23 -1.17
N SER A 966 -26.87 30.57 -1.29
CA SER A 966 -27.21 31.31 -2.52
C SER A 966 -26.37 30.95 -3.75
N TRP A 967 -25.12 30.50 -3.57
CA TRP A 967 -24.24 30.11 -4.68
C TRP A 967 -24.39 28.63 -5.10
N THR A 968 -24.80 27.73 -4.20
CA THR A 968 -24.88 26.29 -4.49
C THR A 968 -26.21 25.87 -5.13
N ASP A 969 -27.31 26.54 -4.79
CA ASP A 969 -28.67 26.07 -5.16
C ASP A 969 -29.00 26.25 -6.66
N SER A 970 -28.39 27.25 -7.30
CA SER A 970 -28.41 27.43 -8.77
C SER A 970 -27.85 26.19 -9.50
N PHE A 971 -26.68 25.71 -9.05
CA PHE A 971 -26.01 24.55 -9.64
C PHE A 971 -26.78 23.24 -9.41
N ILE A 972 -27.34 23.06 -8.21
CA ILE A 972 -28.12 21.87 -7.84
C ILE A 972 -29.39 21.76 -8.70
N THR A 973 -30.01 22.88 -9.05
CA THR A 973 -31.18 22.92 -9.94
C THR A 973 -30.88 22.25 -11.28
N GLY A 974 -29.71 22.51 -11.89
CA GLY A 974 -29.30 21.89 -13.16
C GLY A 974 -28.97 20.40 -13.10
N ILE A 975 -28.60 19.86 -11.93
CA ILE A 975 -28.47 18.41 -11.69
C ILE A 975 -29.86 17.76 -11.53
N ILE A 976 -30.81 18.45 -10.88
CA ILE A 976 -32.11 17.86 -10.51
C ILE A 976 -33.13 17.89 -11.65
N THR A 977 -33.13 18.91 -12.51
CA THR A 977 -34.19 19.08 -13.55
C THR A 977 -33.91 18.35 -14.86
N GLY A 978 -32.71 17.82 -15.08
CA GLY A 978 -32.34 17.07 -16.30
C GLY A 978 -32.50 17.84 -17.62
N THR A 979 -32.70 19.16 -17.54
CA THR A 979 -33.06 20.02 -18.68
C THR A 979 -32.05 21.16 -18.80
N PRO A 980 -31.39 21.32 -19.96
CA PRO A 980 -30.49 22.44 -20.18
C PRO A 980 -31.32 23.72 -20.34
N SER A 981 -31.30 24.59 -19.32
CA SER A 981 -31.98 25.89 -19.39
C SER A 981 -31.45 26.70 -20.57
N ARG A 982 -32.36 27.09 -21.46
CA ARG A 982 -32.09 27.90 -22.65
C ARG A 982 -31.61 29.28 -22.19
N VAL A 983 -30.31 29.53 -22.22
CA VAL A 983 -29.74 30.85 -21.90
C VAL A 983 -30.18 31.83 -22.97
N HIS A 984 -31.11 32.73 -22.63
CA HIS A 984 -31.44 33.86 -23.47
C HIS A 984 -30.20 34.78 -23.59
N HIS A 985 -29.87 35.19 -24.81
CA HIS A 985 -28.83 36.19 -25.06
C HIS A 985 -29.13 37.46 -24.28
N ALA A 986 -28.29 37.79 -23.30
CA ALA A 986 -28.23 39.10 -22.69
C ALA A 986 -27.19 39.95 -23.44
N SER A 987 -27.66 40.91 -24.22
CA SER A 987 -26.84 41.82 -25.01
C SER A 987 -25.90 42.67 -24.14
N HIS A 988 -24.74 43.02 -24.67
CA HIS A 988 -23.77 43.94 -24.05
C HIS A 988 -24.39 45.28 -23.61
N PRO A 989 -23.95 45.83 -22.46
CA PRO A 989 -23.76 47.27 -22.29
C PRO A 989 -22.33 47.64 -22.68
N SER A 990 -22.17 48.27 -23.84
CA SER A 990 -20.92 48.90 -24.27
C SER A 990 -20.65 50.21 -23.50
N ALA A 991 -19.38 50.61 -23.45
CA ALA A 991 -18.93 51.76 -22.66
C ALA A 991 -19.48 53.11 -23.14
N SER A 992 -19.83 53.99 -22.19
CA SER A 992 -19.97 55.42 -22.41
C SER A 992 -19.19 56.20 -21.34
N SER A 993 -18.07 56.80 -21.74
CA SER A 993 -17.39 57.87 -20.99
C SER A 993 -17.91 59.26 -21.48
N PRO A 994 -17.40 60.40 -21.02
CA PRO A 994 -17.96 61.07 -19.84
C PRO A 994 -18.39 62.52 -20.08
N SER A 995 -19.43 62.98 -19.37
CA SER A 995 -19.71 64.40 -19.09
C SER A 995 -20.80 64.46 -18.00
N THR A 996 -20.97 65.48 -17.15
CA THR A 996 -20.49 66.87 -17.11
C THR A 996 -20.26 67.32 -15.66
N THR A 997 -19.35 68.28 -15.43
CA THR A 997 -19.41 69.20 -14.29
C THR A 997 -19.82 70.60 -14.78
N PRO A 998 -20.96 71.16 -14.33
CA PRO A 998 -21.29 72.56 -14.59
C PRO A 998 -20.99 73.48 -13.40
N VAL A 999 -20.13 74.44 -13.70
CA VAL A 999 -19.89 75.75 -13.06
C VAL A 999 -21.18 76.54 -12.76
N HIS A 1000 -21.17 77.37 -11.69
CA HIS A 1000 -21.65 78.77 -11.64
C HIS A 1000 -21.51 79.30 -10.18
N SER A 1001 -20.59 80.19 -9.80
CA SER A 1001 -20.32 81.59 -10.19
C SER A 1001 -21.23 82.63 -9.51
N GLN A 1002 -20.61 83.49 -8.67
CA GLN A 1002 -21.19 84.69 -8.06
C GLN A 1002 -21.14 85.92 -9.01
N PRO A 1003 -21.80 87.06 -8.69
CA PRO A 1003 -22.10 88.11 -9.67
C PRO A 1003 -20.98 89.13 -9.96
N LEU A 1004 -21.23 89.92 -11.01
CA LEU A 1004 -20.39 90.91 -11.70
C LEU A 1004 -20.02 92.18 -10.90
N ASN A 1005 -18.76 92.64 -11.03
CA ASN A 1005 -18.37 93.78 -11.90
C ASN A 1005 -16.87 94.16 -11.70
N GLY A 1006 -16.19 94.59 -12.78
CA GLY A 1006 -14.79 95.11 -12.73
C GLY A 1006 -14.73 96.66 -12.70
N PRO A 1007 -13.76 97.33 -13.34
CA PRO A 1007 -12.44 96.89 -13.81
C PRO A 1007 -11.27 97.90 -13.54
N SER A 1008 -9.98 97.48 -13.62
CA SER A 1008 -8.83 98.30 -14.12
C SER A 1008 -7.45 97.64 -13.89
N SER A 1009 -6.47 98.00 -14.74
CA SER A 1009 -5.05 97.55 -14.77
C SER A 1009 -4.13 98.48 -13.94
N PRO A 1010 -2.77 98.41 -13.98
CA PRO A 1010 -1.79 97.32 -14.23
C PRO A 1010 -0.65 97.31 -13.14
N GLN A 1011 0.49 96.65 -13.41
CA GLN A 1011 1.83 96.82 -12.76
C GLN A 1011 1.99 96.29 -11.31
N SER A 1012 3.18 95.92 -10.78
CA SER A 1012 4.48 95.51 -11.38
C SER A 1012 5.48 95.01 -10.29
N ARG A 1013 6.56 94.31 -10.72
CA ARG A 1013 7.93 94.29 -10.09
C ARG A 1013 8.10 93.61 -8.71
N SER A 1014 9.30 93.12 -8.31
CA SER A 1014 10.65 93.22 -8.91
C SER A 1014 11.64 92.12 -8.47
N VAL A 1015 12.68 91.89 -9.30
CA VAL A 1015 13.84 90.98 -9.13
C VAL A 1015 15.12 91.71 -9.57
N PRO A 1016 16.17 91.76 -8.72
CA PRO A 1016 17.46 91.07 -8.98
C PRO A 1016 17.86 90.14 -7.80
N ALA A 1017 18.92 89.31 -7.78
CA ALA A 1017 20.21 89.19 -8.53
C ALA A 1017 21.35 90.08 -7.95
N PRO A 1018 22.67 89.80 -8.19
CA PRO A 1018 23.26 89.33 -9.45
C PRO A 1018 24.30 88.16 -9.38
N SER A 1019 24.45 87.47 -10.52
CA SER A 1019 25.68 87.19 -11.34
C SER A 1019 27.05 86.82 -10.70
N HIS A 1020 28.06 86.26 -11.38
CA HIS A 1020 28.29 85.99 -12.82
C HIS A 1020 29.23 84.77 -13.05
N SER A 1021 28.84 83.86 -13.95
CA SER A 1021 29.63 83.07 -14.94
C SER A 1021 31.15 82.79 -14.82
N GLN A 1022 31.51 81.51 -15.09
CA GLN A 1022 32.57 80.95 -15.97
C GLN A 1022 33.17 79.68 -15.32
N SER A 1023 33.60 78.60 -15.98
CA SER A 1023 33.38 77.98 -17.30
C SER A 1023 34.30 76.73 -17.36
N GLN A 1024 33.82 75.62 -17.92
CA GLN A 1024 34.60 74.49 -18.48
C GLN A 1024 35.41 73.51 -17.57
N SER A 1025 34.92 72.26 -17.59
CA SER A 1025 35.64 71.01 -17.93
C SER A 1025 36.14 70.03 -16.85
N ALA A 1026 35.94 68.75 -17.20
CA ALA A 1026 36.63 67.52 -16.78
C ALA A 1026 36.53 66.98 -15.33
N GLY A 1027 36.36 65.65 -15.23
CA GLY A 1027 36.76 64.86 -14.05
C GLY A 1027 35.62 64.18 -13.26
N ARG A 1028 35.50 62.85 -13.37
CA ARG A 1028 34.68 62.03 -12.46
C ARG A 1028 35.39 61.84 -11.12
N SER A 1029 34.66 61.95 -9.99
CA SER A 1029 34.37 60.82 -9.06
C SER A 1029 34.14 61.23 -7.60
N SER A 1030 33.27 60.47 -6.92
CA SER A 1030 33.01 60.40 -5.47
C SER A 1030 32.29 61.57 -4.78
N ALA A 1031 31.18 61.24 -4.11
CA ALA A 1031 30.47 62.09 -3.16
C ALA A 1031 30.12 61.26 -1.90
N PRO A 1032 30.22 61.83 -0.67
CA PRO A 1032 30.18 61.05 0.57
C PRO A 1032 28.80 60.92 1.24
N ARG A 1033 28.73 59.98 2.19
CA ARG A 1033 27.63 59.69 3.15
C ARG A 1033 27.65 60.62 4.38
N VAL A 1034 26.68 60.41 5.30
CA VAL A 1034 26.54 60.91 6.71
C VAL A 1034 25.62 62.14 6.82
N ARG A 1035 24.65 62.25 7.75
CA ARG A 1035 23.93 61.35 8.70
C ARG A 1035 22.67 62.11 9.15
N PHE A 1036 21.63 61.42 9.62
CA PHE A 1036 20.76 61.92 10.69
C PHE A 1036 20.46 60.79 11.68
N ALA A 1037 20.18 61.13 12.93
CA ALA A 1037 20.03 60.22 14.07
C ALA A 1037 18.72 60.48 14.83
N VAL A 1038 18.58 59.75 15.96
CA VAL A 1038 17.74 59.98 17.16
C VAL A 1038 16.50 59.07 17.25
N PRO A 1039 16.14 58.49 18.43
CA PRO A 1039 16.90 58.21 19.67
C PRO A 1039 16.92 56.70 20.04
N ALA A 1040 17.73 56.35 21.05
CA ALA A 1040 17.65 55.04 21.73
C ALA A 1040 16.66 55.08 22.90
N GLN A 1041 15.98 53.95 23.16
CA GLN A 1041 15.27 53.72 24.42
C GLN A 1041 15.70 52.35 24.97
N GLU A 1042 16.46 52.35 26.07
CA GLU A 1042 16.88 51.13 26.75
C GLU A 1042 15.69 50.46 27.44
N THR A 1043 15.19 49.36 26.90
CA THR A 1043 14.43 48.39 27.69
C THR A 1043 15.39 47.35 28.25
N ARG A 1044 15.83 47.56 29.50
CA ARG A 1044 16.49 46.52 30.30
C ARG A 1044 15.49 45.37 30.51
N LEU A 1045 15.55 44.35 29.67
CA LEU A 1045 14.98 43.05 30.00
C LEU A 1045 15.83 42.45 31.12
N GLY A 1046 15.21 42.30 32.29
CA GLY A 1046 15.90 41.89 33.51
C GLY A 1046 16.48 40.48 33.40
N GLU A 1047 17.57 40.28 34.13
CA GLU A 1047 18.23 39.00 34.34
C GLU A 1047 17.27 38.03 35.03
N HIS A 1048 16.68 37.12 34.26
CA HIS A 1048 16.23 35.84 34.75
C HIS A 1048 17.05 34.77 34.02
N PRO A 1049 17.69 33.82 34.74
CA PRO A 1049 18.34 32.69 34.09
C PRO A 1049 17.29 31.89 33.31
N PRO A 1050 17.65 31.32 32.14
CA PRO A 1050 16.73 30.47 31.39
C PRO A 1050 16.36 29.27 32.25
N ASN A 1051 15.07 28.97 32.33
CA ASN A 1051 14.54 27.89 33.17
C ASN A 1051 15.16 26.54 32.76
N GLU A 1052 15.95 25.91 33.64
CA GLU A 1052 16.87 24.81 33.29
C GLU A 1052 16.17 23.46 33.01
N ASP A 1053 14.86 23.36 33.29
CA ASP A 1053 14.09 22.09 33.38
C ASP A 1053 13.82 21.35 32.06
N HIS A 1054 14.44 21.72 30.94
CA HIS A 1054 14.33 20.96 29.69
C HIS A 1054 15.67 20.93 28.92
N PRO A 1055 16.58 19.97 29.21
CA PRO A 1055 17.93 19.96 28.66
C PRO A 1055 17.97 19.95 27.13
N GLY A 1056 17.03 19.26 26.46
CA GLY A 1056 16.91 19.29 25.00
C GLY A 1056 16.51 20.65 24.40
N LEU A 1057 15.81 21.50 25.18
CA LEU A 1057 15.42 22.85 24.74
C LEU A 1057 16.57 23.84 24.99
N GLY A 1058 17.28 23.68 26.13
CA GLY A 1058 18.54 24.38 26.39
C GLY A 1058 19.58 24.10 25.31
N ALA A 1059 19.77 22.83 24.94
CA ALA A 1059 20.66 22.43 23.85
C ALA A 1059 20.25 23.01 22.48
N LEU A 1060 18.95 22.98 22.14
CA LEU A 1060 18.45 23.57 20.90
C LEU A 1060 18.62 25.10 20.86
N LEU A 1061 18.35 25.79 21.97
CA LEU A 1061 18.56 27.24 22.08
C LEU A 1061 20.04 27.60 22.03
N ALA A 1062 20.92 26.84 22.67
CA ALA A 1062 22.36 27.02 22.58
C ALA A 1062 22.85 26.84 21.13
N PHE A 1063 22.44 25.76 20.46
CA PHE A 1063 22.73 25.50 19.05
C PHE A 1063 22.24 26.64 18.13
N LEU A 1064 21.00 27.10 18.27
CA LEU A 1064 20.47 28.20 17.47
C LEU A 1064 21.17 29.53 17.75
N ASN A 1065 21.52 29.83 19.00
CA ASN A 1065 22.27 31.03 19.39
C ASN A 1065 23.71 31.00 18.87
N GLU A 1066 24.35 29.84 18.85
CA GLU A 1066 25.69 29.64 18.28
C GLU A 1066 25.69 29.81 16.76
N GLN A 1067 24.59 29.47 16.08
CA GLN A 1067 24.40 29.60 14.63
C GLN A 1067 23.91 30.99 14.17
N LEU A 1068 23.28 31.76 15.05
CA LEU A 1068 22.71 33.07 14.72
C LEU A 1068 23.70 34.10 14.14
N PRO A 1069 24.96 34.23 14.63
CA PRO A 1069 25.95 35.12 14.04
C PRO A 1069 26.28 34.79 12.57
N ILE A 1070 26.36 33.50 12.22
CA ILE A 1070 26.59 33.04 10.84
C ILE A 1070 25.39 33.42 9.97
N ALA A 1071 24.17 33.16 10.45
CA ALA A 1071 22.94 33.54 9.75
C ALA A 1071 22.81 35.06 9.51
N ARG A 1072 23.33 35.87 10.43
CA ARG A 1072 23.40 37.34 10.31
C ARG A 1072 24.59 37.85 9.50
N ARG A 1073 25.48 36.96 9.04
CA ARG A 1073 26.74 37.27 8.33
C ARG A 1073 27.68 38.16 9.16
N GLU A 1074 27.69 37.97 10.48
CA GLU A 1074 28.61 38.65 11.40
C GLU A 1074 30.04 38.10 11.23
N CYS A 1075 31.05 38.97 11.33
CA CYS A 1075 32.45 38.57 11.15
C CYS A 1075 33.00 37.89 12.43
N LEU A 1076 32.98 36.55 12.44
CA LEU A 1076 33.47 35.72 13.54
C LEU A 1076 35.00 35.67 13.55
N ARG A 1077 35.63 36.43 14.46
CA ARG A 1077 37.10 36.44 14.64
C ARG A 1077 37.66 35.15 15.26
N SER A 1078 36.82 34.34 15.89
CA SER A 1078 37.23 33.08 16.56
C SER A 1078 36.05 32.11 16.59
N PRO A 1079 35.72 31.46 15.44
CA PRO A 1079 34.58 30.56 15.36
C PRO A 1079 34.80 29.28 16.18
N THR A 1080 33.75 28.86 16.88
CA THR A 1080 33.68 27.58 17.59
C THR A 1080 33.83 26.38 16.62
N ARG A 1081 33.94 25.15 17.15
CA ARG A 1081 33.99 23.94 16.32
C ARG A 1081 32.75 23.80 15.44
N LEU A 1082 31.56 24.03 16.01
CA LEU A 1082 30.31 23.95 15.27
C LEU A 1082 30.20 25.09 14.25
N GLN A 1083 30.52 26.32 14.64
CA GLN A 1083 30.51 27.46 13.71
C GLN A 1083 31.45 27.24 12.52
N ARG A 1084 32.63 26.64 12.76
CA ARG A 1084 33.58 26.29 11.71
C ARG A 1084 33.01 25.26 10.74
N ALA A 1085 32.46 24.16 11.26
CA ALA A 1085 31.81 23.14 10.43
C ALA A 1085 30.65 23.71 9.60
N THR A 1086 29.87 24.65 10.16
CA THR A 1086 28.81 25.34 9.40
C THR A 1086 29.33 26.37 8.41
N MET A 1087 30.47 27.01 8.66
CA MET A 1087 31.14 27.86 7.67
C MET A 1087 31.76 27.04 6.53
N GLU A 1088 32.15 25.79 6.79
CA GLU A 1088 32.71 24.85 5.82
C GLU A 1088 31.61 24.20 4.94
N ASN A 1089 30.50 23.69 5.54
CA ASN A 1089 29.31 23.27 4.79
C ASN A 1089 28.02 23.86 5.42
N PRO A 1090 27.55 25.02 4.93
CA PRO A 1090 26.31 25.64 5.42
C PRO A 1090 25.04 25.01 4.84
N ASP A 1091 25.07 24.29 3.71
CA ASP A 1091 23.87 23.61 3.20
C ASP A 1091 23.48 22.42 4.10
N HIS A 1092 24.47 21.75 4.70
CA HIS A 1092 24.28 20.64 5.63
C HIS A 1092 24.09 21.09 7.09
N TYR A 1093 24.99 21.93 7.63
CA TYR A 1093 25.06 22.21 9.07
C TYR A 1093 24.36 23.51 9.53
N LEU A 1094 23.87 24.37 8.63
CA LEU A 1094 23.19 25.61 9.04
C LEU A 1094 21.70 25.34 9.36
N ALA A 1095 21.31 25.62 10.61
CA ALA A 1095 19.92 25.51 11.06
C ALA A 1095 18.94 26.31 10.17
N PHE A 1096 19.41 27.44 9.65
CA PHE A 1096 18.66 28.36 8.80
C PHE A 1096 18.82 28.00 7.32
N ARG A 1097 18.31 26.84 6.88
CA ARG A 1097 18.51 26.29 5.52
C ARG A 1097 18.23 27.23 4.33
N ASN A 1098 17.42 28.29 4.50
CA ASN A 1098 17.24 29.33 3.48
C ASN A 1098 18.50 30.18 3.22
N LEU A 1099 19.52 30.07 4.07
CA LEU A 1099 20.80 30.78 4.02
C LEU A 1099 21.98 29.85 3.66
N GLY A 1100 21.73 28.58 3.33
CA GLY A 1100 22.75 27.67 2.79
C GLY A 1100 23.24 28.13 1.40
N THR A 1101 24.48 27.78 1.04
CA THR A 1101 25.15 28.26 -0.19
C THR A 1101 24.35 27.96 -1.44
N SER A 1102 23.96 26.70 -1.65
CA SER A 1102 23.14 26.24 -2.77
C SER A 1102 21.83 27.01 -2.81
N ARG A 1103 21.16 27.16 -1.65
CA ARG A 1103 19.86 27.84 -1.61
C ARG A 1103 19.98 29.33 -1.91
N LEU A 1104 21.02 30.00 -1.43
CA LEU A 1104 21.30 31.41 -1.69
C LEU A 1104 21.60 31.68 -3.17
N ARG A 1105 22.34 30.80 -3.86
CA ARG A 1105 22.63 30.98 -5.29
C ARG A 1105 21.41 30.78 -6.16
N VAL A 1106 20.65 29.71 -5.95
CA VAL A 1106 19.49 29.43 -6.82
C VAL A 1106 18.31 30.38 -6.57
N THR A 1107 18.35 31.16 -5.49
CA THR A 1107 17.37 32.23 -5.18
C THR A 1107 17.94 33.66 -5.35
N SER A 1108 19.19 33.81 -5.78
CA SER A 1108 19.78 35.12 -6.11
C SER A 1108 19.17 35.71 -7.39
N PRO A 1109 19.35 37.01 -7.70
CA PRO A 1109 18.84 37.63 -8.93
C PRO A 1109 19.17 36.90 -10.24
N GLU A 1110 20.22 36.08 -10.24
CA GLU A 1110 20.74 35.27 -11.35
C GLU A 1110 20.25 33.79 -11.32
N GLY A 1111 19.64 33.35 -10.23
CA GLY A 1111 19.16 31.97 -10.02
C GLY A 1111 17.73 31.72 -10.49
N PRO A 1112 17.33 30.45 -10.74
CA PRO A 1112 16.05 30.12 -11.37
C PRO A 1112 14.84 30.33 -10.45
N PHE A 1113 15.02 30.36 -9.12
CA PHE A 1113 13.91 30.61 -8.18
C PHE A 1113 13.66 32.09 -7.91
N HIS A 1114 14.40 33.00 -8.54
CA HIS A 1114 14.18 34.44 -8.39
C HIS A 1114 13.01 34.91 -9.26
N LYS A 1115 12.19 35.83 -8.74
CA LYS A 1115 10.95 36.31 -9.37
C LYS A 1115 11.09 36.87 -10.79
N ASN A 1116 12.29 37.28 -11.21
CA ASN A 1116 12.53 37.77 -12.57
C ASN A 1116 12.85 36.63 -13.56
N ASN A 1117 13.24 35.46 -13.06
CA ASN A 1117 13.74 34.34 -13.85
C ASN A 1117 12.80 33.13 -13.77
N ILE A 1118 12.01 32.99 -12.71
CA ILE A 1118 11.19 31.80 -12.44
C ILE A 1118 10.13 31.48 -13.50
N ASP A 1119 9.68 32.50 -14.24
CA ASP A 1119 8.75 32.40 -15.37
C ASP A 1119 9.46 32.54 -16.74
N ALA A 1120 10.78 32.67 -16.77
CA ALA A 1120 11.55 32.78 -18.00
C ALA A 1120 11.83 31.38 -18.60
N PRO A 1121 12.17 31.29 -19.91
CA PRO A 1121 12.48 30.01 -20.54
C PRO A 1121 13.56 29.23 -19.81
N GLY A 1122 13.41 27.90 -19.72
CA GLY A 1122 14.37 27.01 -19.07
C GLY A 1122 14.38 27.09 -17.54
N ALA A 1123 13.61 27.97 -16.91
CA ALA A 1123 13.62 28.19 -15.46
C ALA A 1123 13.12 27.00 -14.65
N PHE A 1124 12.12 26.26 -15.14
CA PHE A 1124 11.60 25.08 -14.44
C PHE A 1124 12.56 23.90 -14.60
N ALA A 1125 13.11 23.67 -15.80
CA ALA A 1125 14.20 22.72 -16.01
C ALA A 1125 15.39 23.02 -15.09
N SER A 1126 15.79 24.30 -15.04
CA SER A 1126 16.82 24.82 -14.14
C SER A 1126 16.51 24.59 -12.65
N CYS A 1127 15.27 24.77 -12.21
CA CYS A 1127 14.82 24.44 -10.86
C CYS A 1127 14.91 22.94 -10.53
N LEU A 1128 14.67 22.07 -11.52
CA LEU A 1128 14.83 20.62 -11.38
C LEU A 1128 16.32 20.25 -11.31
N ILE A 1129 17.15 20.73 -12.24
CA ILE A 1129 18.61 20.52 -12.27
C ILE A 1129 19.24 20.96 -10.93
N ALA A 1130 18.84 22.12 -10.40
CA ALA A 1130 19.30 22.67 -9.12
C ALA A 1130 19.00 21.76 -7.90
N ARG A 1131 17.98 20.91 -7.98
CA ARG A 1131 17.48 20.07 -6.87
C ARG A 1131 17.84 18.59 -7.07
N ALA A 1132 17.57 18.05 -8.23
CA ALA A 1132 17.79 16.64 -8.56
C ALA A 1132 19.27 16.33 -8.78
N LEU A 1133 20.01 17.22 -9.45
CA LEU A 1133 21.40 17.01 -9.85
C LEU A 1133 22.38 17.78 -8.95
N LEU A 1134 22.39 19.12 -9.05
CA LEU A 1134 23.50 19.93 -8.55
C LEU A 1134 23.40 20.34 -7.07
N PHE A 1135 22.39 19.87 -6.32
CA PHE A 1135 22.19 20.28 -4.93
C PHE A 1135 23.37 19.84 -4.04
N ASP A 1136 23.96 20.80 -3.33
CA ASP A 1136 25.17 20.67 -2.50
C ASP A 1136 26.42 20.15 -3.26
N SER A 1137 26.56 20.52 -4.54
CA SER A 1137 27.74 20.18 -5.39
C SER A 1137 28.72 21.36 -5.54
N GLU A 1138 30.00 21.05 -5.83
CA GLU A 1138 31.06 22.04 -6.07
C GLU A 1138 30.69 23.02 -7.20
N VAL A 1139 30.16 22.49 -8.31
CA VAL A 1139 29.75 23.33 -9.45
C VAL A 1139 28.62 24.27 -9.10
N LEU A 1140 27.68 23.88 -8.22
CA LEU A 1140 26.66 24.79 -7.72
C LEU A 1140 27.24 25.80 -6.71
N HIS A 1141 28.18 25.40 -5.85
CA HIS A 1141 28.78 26.32 -4.88
C HIS A 1141 29.64 27.41 -5.53
N HIS A 1142 30.36 27.10 -6.61
CA HIS A 1142 31.37 28.02 -7.19
C HIS A 1142 31.05 28.47 -8.63
N HIS A 1143 30.53 27.59 -9.49
CA HIS A 1143 30.56 27.80 -10.94
C HIS A 1143 29.22 28.22 -11.59
N THR A 1144 28.06 27.97 -10.98
CA THR A 1144 26.76 28.41 -11.53
C THR A 1144 25.74 28.89 -10.49
N TYR A 1145 24.80 29.74 -10.91
CA TYR A 1145 23.55 30.03 -10.17
C TYR A 1145 22.42 29.05 -10.53
N CYS A 1146 22.71 28.10 -11.41
CA CYS A 1146 21.83 27.06 -11.92
C CYS A 1146 20.59 27.57 -12.66
N TYR A 1147 20.71 28.70 -13.37
CA TYR A 1147 19.73 29.15 -14.37
C TYR A 1147 20.32 28.98 -15.77
N PHE A 1148 19.60 28.22 -16.60
CA PHE A 1148 19.95 27.87 -17.97
C PHE A 1148 18.70 28.09 -18.83
N PRO A 1149 18.71 29.01 -19.81
CA PRO A 1149 17.51 29.36 -20.57
C PRO A 1149 17.02 28.27 -21.53
N ASP A 1150 17.89 27.34 -21.92
CA ASP A 1150 17.62 26.23 -22.82
C ASP A 1150 18.64 25.09 -22.61
N LYS A 1151 18.41 23.94 -23.25
CA LYS A 1151 19.32 22.79 -23.18
C LYS A 1151 20.73 23.12 -23.72
N LYS A 1152 20.84 24.01 -24.71
CA LYS A 1152 22.14 24.38 -25.31
C LYS A 1152 23.00 25.18 -24.33
N ALA A 1153 22.41 26.04 -23.52
CA ALA A 1153 23.09 26.76 -22.46
C ALA A 1153 23.53 25.84 -21.31
N TRP A 1154 22.75 24.79 -21.02
CA TRP A 1154 23.17 23.70 -20.14
C TRP A 1154 24.36 22.92 -20.73
N ASP A 1155 24.23 22.41 -21.96
CA ASP A 1155 25.27 21.62 -22.63
C ASP A 1155 26.58 22.42 -22.74
N ALA A 1156 26.50 23.73 -23.03
CA ALA A 1156 27.65 24.64 -23.06
C ALA A 1156 28.29 24.86 -21.68
N PHE A 1157 27.50 24.91 -20.60
CA PHE A 1157 28.03 24.96 -19.24
C PHE A 1157 28.74 23.65 -18.85
N VAL A 1158 28.12 22.50 -19.14
CA VAL A 1158 28.67 21.16 -18.89
C VAL A 1158 30.01 20.98 -19.62
N ALA A 1159 30.08 21.35 -20.89
CA ALA A 1159 31.32 21.35 -21.67
C ALA A 1159 32.36 22.33 -21.12
N ALA A 1160 31.96 23.53 -20.67
CA ALA A 1160 32.87 24.53 -20.08
C ALA A 1160 33.36 24.17 -18.66
N GLN A 1161 32.96 23.03 -18.10
CA GLN A 1161 33.41 22.51 -16.80
C GLN A 1161 34.13 21.15 -16.93
N ASP A 1162 34.41 20.71 -18.16
CA ASP A 1162 35.09 19.45 -18.48
C ASP A 1162 34.41 18.22 -17.83
N TYR A 1163 33.07 18.18 -17.88
CA TYR A 1163 32.32 17.03 -17.37
C TYR A 1163 32.63 15.76 -18.18
N ASN A 1164 33.04 14.69 -17.48
CA ASN A 1164 33.22 13.37 -18.05
C ASN A 1164 32.51 12.33 -17.17
N GLN A 1165 31.61 11.55 -17.77
CA GLN A 1165 30.84 10.53 -17.06
C GLN A 1165 31.69 9.30 -16.68
N GLU A 1166 32.83 9.09 -17.35
CA GLU A 1166 33.78 8.00 -17.06
C GLU A 1166 34.83 8.37 -16.00
N ASP A 1167 34.89 9.64 -15.57
CA ASP A 1167 35.78 10.11 -14.50
C ASP A 1167 35.00 10.35 -13.20
N GLU A 1168 35.22 9.48 -12.22
CA GLU A 1168 34.60 9.55 -10.90
C GLU A 1168 34.84 10.90 -10.19
N ALA A 1169 36.00 11.54 -10.41
CA ALA A 1169 36.29 12.86 -9.86
C ALA A 1169 35.43 13.95 -10.52
N SER A 1170 35.28 13.91 -11.85
CA SER A 1170 34.40 14.82 -12.60
C SER A 1170 32.92 14.65 -12.21
N VAL A 1171 32.45 13.40 -12.07
CA VAL A 1171 31.10 13.07 -11.58
C VAL A 1171 30.85 13.63 -10.18
N LYS A 1172 31.75 13.44 -9.22
CA LYS A 1172 31.60 13.94 -7.83
C LYS A 1172 31.61 15.47 -7.71
N ARG A 1173 32.18 16.20 -8.67
CA ARG A 1173 32.12 17.68 -8.71
C ARG A 1173 30.74 18.19 -9.12
N PHE A 1174 30.03 17.41 -9.94
CA PHE A 1174 28.66 17.70 -10.40
C PHE A 1174 27.58 17.18 -9.46
N PHE A 1175 27.77 15.99 -8.87
CA PHE A 1175 26.78 15.33 -8.03
C PHE A 1175 27.34 15.03 -6.64
N ASN A 1176 26.64 15.53 -5.62
CA ASN A 1176 26.85 15.10 -4.24
C ASN A 1176 25.82 14.01 -3.91
N ASP A 1177 26.24 12.75 -3.98
CA ASP A 1177 25.34 11.60 -3.75
C ASP A 1177 24.81 11.53 -2.31
N ALA A 1178 25.52 12.14 -1.35
CA ALA A 1178 25.19 12.15 0.07
C ALA A 1178 24.41 13.40 0.54
N CYS A 1179 24.01 14.30 -0.37
CA CYS A 1179 23.36 15.57 -0.03
C CYS A 1179 22.03 15.43 0.75
N TYR A 1180 21.42 14.23 0.73
CA TYR A 1180 20.20 13.88 1.46
C TYR A 1180 20.42 12.80 2.54
N GLY A 1181 21.67 12.57 2.95
CA GLY A 1181 22.06 11.60 3.98
C GLY A 1181 22.67 10.34 3.38
N THR A 1182 21.84 9.36 3.05
CA THR A 1182 22.31 8.09 2.47
C THR A 1182 22.70 8.27 1.00
N PRO A 1183 23.92 7.85 0.57
CA PRO A 1183 24.38 7.96 -0.81
C PRO A 1183 23.38 7.38 -1.84
N GLN A 1184 22.99 8.20 -2.81
CA GLN A 1184 22.06 7.81 -3.88
C GLN A 1184 22.82 7.54 -5.19
N ALA A 1185 23.33 6.31 -5.38
CA ALA A 1185 24.15 5.94 -6.55
C ALA A 1185 23.50 6.20 -7.92
N GLN A 1186 22.17 6.33 -7.99
CA GLN A 1186 21.45 6.70 -9.22
C GLN A 1186 21.70 8.16 -9.66
N ARG A 1187 22.16 9.05 -8.77
CA ARG A 1187 22.48 10.45 -9.12
C ARG A 1187 23.57 10.59 -10.18
N GLY A 1188 24.59 9.74 -10.16
CA GLY A 1188 25.65 9.73 -11.17
C GLY A 1188 25.16 9.46 -12.61
N LYS A 1189 23.93 8.98 -12.80
CA LYS A 1189 23.30 8.80 -14.12
C LYS A 1189 22.31 9.90 -14.49
N ALA A 1190 21.97 10.81 -13.57
CA ALA A 1190 20.86 11.76 -13.72
C ALA A 1190 21.03 12.79 -14.87
N MET A 1191 22.21 12.87 -15.51
CA MET A 1191 22.40 13.58 -16.78
C MET A 1191 21.44 13.13 -17.88
N GLU A 1192 21.08 11.84 -17.92
CA GLU A 1192 20.18 11.26 -18.93
C GLU A 1192 18.75 11.86 -18.86
N HIS A 1193 18.38 12.46 -17.73
CA HIS A 1193 17.06 13.07 -17.53
C HIS A 1193 17.00 14.57 -17.91
N VAL A 1194 18.14 15.24 -18.12
CA VAL A 1194 18.17 16.70 -18.32
C VAL A 1194 17.45 17.12 -19.60
N GLU A 1195 17.57 16.32 -20.66
CA GLU A 1195 16.82 16.56 -21.90
C GLU A 1195 15.30 16.48 -21.66
N SER A 1196 14.83 15.51 -20.87
CA SER A 1196 13.43 15.44 -20.45
C SER A 1196 13.01 16.66 -19.63
N TYR A 1197 13.90 17.22 -18.80
CA TYR A 1197 13.57 18.43 -18.03
C TYR A 1197 13.34 19.65 -18.94
N PHE A 1198 14.21 19.90 -19.93
CA PHE A 1198 14.00 21.00 -20.90
C PHE A 1198 12.80 20.74 -21.83
N ASN A 1199 12.63 19.50 -22.33
CA ASN A 1199 11.48 19.12 -23.15
C ASN A 1199 10.13 19.25 -22.42
N ASN A 1200 10.13 19.22 -21.08
CA ASN A 1200 8.96 19.49 -20.26
C ASN A 1200 8.83 20.97 -19.82
N ASP A 1201 9.91 21.74 -19.86
CA ASP A 1201 9.91 23.20 -19.67
C ASP A 1201 9.24 23.91 -20.86
N GLU A 1202 9.56 23.51 -22.10
CA GLU A 1202 8.91 24.03 -23.31
C GLU A 1202 7.40 23.75 -23.34
N LYS A 1203 6.98 22.57 -22.85
CA LYS A 1203 5.56 22.24 -22.66
C LYS A 1203 4.91 23.07 -21.55
N ARG A 1204 5.69 23.55 -20.58
CA ARG A 1204 5.21 24.27 -19.38
C ARG A 1204 5.14 25.78 -19.55
N GLN A 1205 5.96 26.41 -20.39
CA GLN A 1205 6.01 27.88 -20.63
C GLN A 1205 4.67 28.52 -21.07
N LYS A 1206 3.62 27.72 -21.19
CA LYS A 1206 2.25 28.10 -21.56
C LYS A 1206 1.33 28.35 -20.35
N ALA A 1207 1.84 28.20 -19.12
CA ALA A 1207 1.18 28.63 -17.89
C ALA A 1207 2.21 29.16 -16.87
N PRO A 1208 2.12 30.44 -16.43
CA PRO A 1208 3.09 31.02 -15.49
C PRO A 1208 3.04 30.34 -14.11
N LEU A 1209 4.19 30.29 -13.44
CA LEU A 1209 4.36 29.75 -12.09
C LEU A 1209 3.63 30.57 -11.02
N PHE A 1210 3.46 31.88 -11.24
CA PHE A 1210 2.73 32.78 -10.36
C PHE A 1210 1.81 33.74 -11.13
N GLY A 1211 0.63 33.26 -11.51
CA GLY A 1211 -0.46 34.13 -11.95
C GLY A 1211 -1.08 34.88 -10.76
N ASP A 1212 -1.23 36.19 -10.88
CA ASP A 1212 -1.89 37.04 -9.87
C ASP A 1212 -3.39 36.69 -9.74
N HIS A 1213 -3.76 35.88 -8.74
CA HIS A 1213 -4.97 36.06 -7.94
C HIS A 1213 -4.95 35.19 -6.68
N HIS A 1214 -5.41 35.75 -5.56
CA HIS A 1214 -5.60 35.01 -4.31
C HIS A 1214 -6.64 33.88 -4.50
N HIS A 1215 -6.44 32.75 -3.81
CA HIS A 1215 -7.26 31.52 -3.81
C HIS A 1215 -6.90 30.40 -4.83
N LEU A 1216 -5.67 29.88 -4.74
CA LEU A 1216 -5.39 28.47 -5.10
C LEU A 1216 -4.64 27.76 -3.97
N THR A 1217 -5.16 26.61 -3.54
CA THR A 1217 -4.46 25.70 -2.62
C THR A 1217 -3.54 24.80 -3.43
N PHE A 1218 -2.22 24.89 -3.22
CA PHE A 1218 -1.21 24.05 -3.86
C PHE A 1218 -1.29 22.58 -3.39
N PRO A 1219 -1.59 21.58 -4.25
CA PRO A 1219 -1.70 20.18 -3.84
C PRO A 1219 -0.87 19.21 -4.71
N THR A 1220 0.21 19.67 -5.37
CA THR A 1220 0.97 18.85 -6.34
C THR A 1220 2.49 18.98 -6.25
N VAL A 1221 3.04 19.26 -5.06
CA VAL A 1221 4.51 19.28 -4.80
C VAL A 1221 4.95 18.11 -3.91
N ASN A 1222 4.11 17.10 -3.68
CA ASN A 1222 4.49 15.88 -2.94
C ASN A 1222 4.60 14.61 -3.81
N ASN A 1223 4.09 14.61 -5.04
CA ASN A 1223 4.05 13.41 -5.90
C ASN A 1223 5.18 13.36 -6.96
N LEU A 1224 5.96 14.44 -7.10
CA LEU A 1224 7.20 14.49 -7.90
C LEU A 1224 8.47 14.45 -7.02
N TRP A 1225 8.31 14.32 -5.70
CA TRP A 1225 9.38 14.34 -4.69
C TRP A 1225 9.51 13.00 -3.95
N ARG A 1226 9.09 11.93 -4.63
CA ARG A 1226 9.32 10.52 -4.31
C ARG A 1226 9.74 9.79 -5.59
N GLY A 1227 10.85 10.27 -6.15
CA GLY A 1227 11.76 9.52 -7.02
C GLY A 1227 13.09 9.57 -6.31
#